data_AF-A0A7R9BM96-F1
#
_entry.id   AF-A0A7R9BM96-F1
#
_cell.length_a   1.000
_cell.length_b   1.000
_cell.length_c   1.000
_cell.angle_alpha   90.00
_cell.angle_beta   90.00
_cell.angle_gamma   90.00
#
_symmetry.space_group_name_H-M   'P 1'
#
loop_
_entity.id
_entity.type
_entity.pdbx_description
1 polymer ?
#
loop_
_entity_poly.entity_id
_entity_poly.type
_entity_poly.pdbx_seq_one_letter_code
_entity_poly.pdbx_strand_id
1 'polypeptide(L)'
;MAIASLGDVDKDGYSDFAVGAPYDGEDGRGVVYIYLGSIDGVVKTASQTIAANTIAPGLETFGFSLSGGLDLDFNEYPDLLIGSYKSDSVAYLRARPVVNVSGGFFFEKPMKGIDLSNKSCQLKDGTQVSCLPYRLCLHYGGEGVNNQISLEVEYMLDSKKNAPRMFFINYEGRNKFRRTFTLIKGATDCDTGHAYIKDGIRDKLTPIVGTATFKLSELTPFMRGLRPIVGPVHSFEDAITIQRNCGGDDVCIPDLQLSAVLNRESYLVGSGDNIEMDVKVFNGGEDSFETTAFLTMPSGVNYVKIERLDTNHGIPVFCSPNLSQRIVKCDIGNPLPAYQQVRFNIIVHPQAIQGDRENLLKALEFMLTVNSTNPDDESFAADNMRKISVPLRVEAELLVSGVQEPETVTYNRSNYKKDSWKSEKEVGPQVVHRYIVENRGPSDINEAVAFIVWPTYASNGDYLLYLMEQPEVEGPGWCRKVKNVNPLNLELFKEKIQGNTEFLQEELDPTSTGSGVGSGEGLLPSSSDEHLLETEYYSGSSVKGNAGYGQGTSTSTDDSESSSNQHHFRHGSQQQHGGNEGHYDANAGVGNNHESTFHRSSSSSNIGTSDSGERVKTSSYYEEKVYRSSSSKTSSASKTSSSLSGGSKYHQAGSSHDDFYGASDDMWDPNGNALPRTKRQAPWMKDFRREAKDCGPTTSNCTIINCTIGPLGQADKFIVTLRARLWIHTLADLGYGDASISSKMVARVTSLPHGVDPSYMRFQATAVKSIINPGDEIFEAKPVPWWVYLLAALGGLLLLLLLIYGLYKCGFFKRKRPKHANGSGPGRMPLNGYDHNDTAL
;
A
#
# COMPACT_ATOMS: atom_id res chain seq x y z
N MET A 1 54.32 32.07 33.42
CA MET A 1 54.52 30.91 32.53
C MET A 1 55.94 30.42 32.74
N ALA A 2 56.13 29.11 32.86
CA ALA A 2 57.46 28.48 32.94
C ALA A 2 57.59 27.42 31.84
N ILE A 3 58.83 27.11 31.46
CA ILE A 3 59.16 25.99 30.58
C ILE A 3 60.37 25.29 31.19
N ALA A 4 60.33 23.96 31.30
CA ALA A 4 61.47 23.14 31.72
C ALA A 4 61.60 21.92 30.80
N SER A 5 62.83 21.59 30.39
CA SER A 5 63.08 20.27 29.80
C SER A 5 62.87 19.19 30.84
N LEU A 6 62.34 18.05 30.40
CA LEU A 6 62.17 16.85 31.20
C LEU A 6 63.26 15.81 30.91
N GLY A 7 64.17 16.06 29.98
CA GLY A 7 64.96 14.98 29.37
C GLY A 7 64.07 14.09 28.51
N ASP A 8 64.34 12.79 28.51
CA ASP A 8 63.51 11.75 27.88
C ASP A 8 62.67 11.08 28.98
N VAL A 9 61.36 11.38 29.03
CA VAL A 9 60.45 11.07 30.15
C VAL A 9 59.65 9.79 29.95
N ASP A 10 59.59 9.25 28.74
CA ASP A 10 58.95 7.96 28.44
C ASP A 10 59.89 6.91 27.81
N LYS A 11 61.14 7.29 27.50
CA LYS A 11 62.21 6.47 26.91
C LYS A 11 61.93 6.02 25.48
N ASP A 12 61.37 6.92 24.66
CA ASP A 12 61.24 6.74 23.22
C ASP A 12 62.49 7.17 22.41
N GLY A 13 63.41 7.91 23.03
CA GLY A 13 64.66 8.39 22.44
C GLY A 13 64.67 9.85 22.01
N TYR A 14 63.58 10.59 22.19
CA TYR A 14 63.52 12.04 21.96
C TYR A 14 63.63 12.83 23.27
N SER A 15 63.26 14.11 23.29
CA SER A 15 63.34 14.92 24.51
C SER A 15 62.13 15.82 24.67
N ASP A 16 61.61 15.80 25.89
CA ASP A 16 60.30 16.31 26.27
C ASP A 16 60.43 17.56 27.13
N PHE A 17 59.31 18.25 27.32
CA PHE A 17 59.27 19.44 28.15
C PHE A 17 57.91 19.64 28.82
N ALA A 18 57.96 20.28 29.98
CA ALA A 18 56.79 20.75 30.71
C ALA A 18 56.59 22.26 30.50
N VAL A 19 55.34 22.68 30.28
CA VAL A 19 54.91 24.08 30.21
C VAL A 19 53.99 24.39 31.38
N GLY A 20 54.37 25.37 32.20
CA GLY A 20 53.64 25.78 33.39
C GLY A 20 52.78 27.02 33.13
N ALA A 21 51.46 26.88 33.32
CA ALA A 21 50.44 27.90 33.13
C ALA A 21 49.79 28.23 34.50
N PRO A 22 50.42 29.09 35.34
CA PRO A 22 50.07 29.26 36.75
C PRO A 22 48.74 29.94 37.07
N TYR A 23 47.94 30.29 36.06
CA TYR A 23 46.63 30.94 36.21
C TYR A 23 45.54 30.23 35.39
N ASP A 24 45.82 29.00 34.98
CA ASP A 24 44.99 28.18 34.07
C ASP A 24 44.16 27.14 34.86
N GLY A 25 43.30 26.42 34.15
CA GLY A 25 42.32 25.48 34.71
C GLY A 25 41.05 26.18 35.22
N GLU A 26 40.00 25.40 35.49
CA GLU A 26 38.66 25.89 35.85
C GLU A 26 38.66 26.84 37.06
N ASP A 27 39.50 26.56 38.05
CA ASP A 27 39.66 27.39 39.26
C ASP A 27 40.65 28.57 39.09
N GLY A 28 41.32 28.69 37.93
CA GLY A 28 42.46 29.61 37.72
C GLY A 28 43.69 29.33 38.61
N ARG A 29 43.77 28.13 39.23
CA ARG A 29 44.79 27.76 40.24
C ARG A 29 46.15 27.37 39.66
N GLY A 30 46.19 27.02 38.38
CA GLY A 30 47.41 26.67 37.65
C GLY A 30 47.42 25.23 37.13
N VAL A 31 48.01 25.05 35.95
CA VAL A 31 48.12 23.77 35.23
C VAL A 31 49.54 23.61 34.69
N VAL A 32 50.03 22.37 34.63
CA VAL A 32 51.26 22.01 33.92
C VAL A 32 50.93 21.02 32.81
N TYR A 33 51.39 21.32 31.60
CA TYR A 33 51.21 20.50 30.40
C TYR A 33 52.52 19.81 30.04
N ILE A 34 52.48 18.51 29.77
CA ILE A 34 53.62 17.71 29.31
C ILE A 34 53.52 17.54 27.80
N TYR A 35 54.59 17.88 27.08
CA TYR A 35 54.69 17.73 25.62
C TYR A 35 55.85 16.80 25.28
N LEU A 36 55.55 15.77 24.49
CA LEU A 36 56.54 14.78 24.06
C LEU A 36 57.29 15.23 22.81
N GLY A 37 58.53 14.77 22.70
CA GLY A 37 59.30 14.77 21.46
C GLY A 37 58.74 13.76 20.44
N SER A 38 59.34 13.77 19.25
CA SER A 38 59.19 12.74 18.22
C SER A 38 60.22 13.00 17.11
N ILE A 39 60.32 12.09 16.14
CA ILE A 39 61.17 12.24 14.94
C ILE A 39 60.81 13.47 14.09
N ASP A 40 59.54 13.89 14.09
CA ASP A 40 59.03 15.06 13.37
C ASP A 40 59.07 16.35 14.22
N GLY A 41 59.66 16.29 15.40
CA GLY A 41 59.70 17.38 16.39
C GLY A 41 58.60 17.25 17.46
N VAL A 42 58.12 18.37 17.99
CA VAL A 42 57.21 18.38 19.15
C VAL A 42 55.80 17.91 18.78
N VAL A 43 55.26 16.96 19.55
CA VAL A 43 53.86 16.57 19.48
C VAL A 43 52.99 17.72 19.97
N LYS A 44 52.17 18.31 19.08
CA LYS A 44 51.43 19.56 19.36
C LYS A 44 50.32 19.44 20.42
N THR A 45 49.87 18.23 20.72
CA THR A 45 48.91 17.91 21.78
C THR A 45 49.66 17.46 23.01
N ALA A 46 49.38 18.06 24.18
CA ALA A 46 49.97 17.62 25.43
C ALA A 46 49.60 16.16 25.72
N SER A 47 50.58 15.33 26.09
CA SER A 47 50.39 13.91 26.42
C SER A 47 49.77 13.73 27.81
N GLN A 48 50.06 14.67 28.73
CA GLN A 48 49.49 14.71 30.07
C GLN A 48 49.24 16.17 30.49
N THR A 49 48.11 16.39 31.15
CA THR A 49 47.73 17.66 31.77
C THR A 49 47.60 17.46 33.28
N ILE A 50 48.23 18.33 34.06
CA ILE A 50 48.35 18.21 35.51
C ILE A 50 47.83 19.51 36.14
N ALA A 51 46.59 19.50 36.63
CA ALA A 51 45.97 20.67 37.26
C ALA A 51 46.24 20.68 38.78
N ALA A 52 46.44 21.87 39.37
CA ALA A 52 46.75 22.06 40.80
C ALA A 52 45.84 21.25 41.74
N ASN A 53 44.53 21.26 41.46
CA ASN A 53 43.49 20.60 42.24
C ASN A 53 43.59 19.06 42.24
N THR A 54 44.27 18.45 41.27
CA THR A 54 44.55 17.00 41.22
C THR A 54 45.70 16.57 42.13
N ILE A 55 46.56 17.52 42.54
CA ILE A 55 47.73 17.26 43.40
C ILE A 55 47.41 17.53 44.86
N ALA A 56 46.89 18.72 45.18
CA ALA A 56 46.42 19.06 46.53
C ALA A 56 45.41 20.22 46.52
N PRO A 57 44.42 20.23 47.43
CA PRO A 57 43.52 21.36 47.60
C PRO A 57 44.28 22.59 48.12
N GLY A 58 43.97 23.77 47.58
CA GLY A 58 44.54 25.05 48.06
C GLY A 58 45.88 25.47 47.43
N LEU A 59 46.38 24.72 46.45
CA LEU A 59 47.51 25.18 45.62
C LEU A 59 47.07 26.32 44.69
N GLU A 60 47.80 27.44 44.73
CA GLU A 60 47.70 28.56 43.80
C GLU A 60 49.03 28.79 43.10
N THR A 61 49.02 29.37 41.89
CA THR A 61 50.22 29.63 41.06
C THR A 61 51.00 28.36 40.70
N PHE A 62 50.31 27.23 40.61
CA PHE A 62 50.90 25.93 40.30
C PHE A 62 51.52 25.92 38.90
N GLY A 63 52.82 25.67 38.80
CA GLY A 63 53.57 25.77 37.54
C GLY A 63 54.11 27.17 37.26
N PHE A 64 54.23 28.04 38.27
CA PHE A 64 54.92 29.32 38.13
C PHE A 64 56.44 29.14 37.94
N SER A 65 56.99 28.07 38.53
CA SER A 65 58.35 27.58 38.27
C SER A 65 58.32 26.05 38.10
N LEU A 66 59.26 25.54 37.29
CA LEU A 66 59.39 24.12 36.96
C LEU A 66 60.88 23.74 36.96
N SER A 67 61.18 22.49 37.33
CA SER A 67 62.52 21.90 37.17
C SER A 67 62.37 20.39 36.96
N GLY A 68 62.94 19.86 35.88
CA GLY A 68 62.91 18.43 35.56
C GLY A 68 64.21 17.98 34.88
N GLY A 69 64.22 16.79 34.29
CA GLY A 69 65.41 16.25 33.61
C GLY A 69 66.42 15.55 34.53
N LEU A 70 66.01 15.21 35.75
CA LEU A 70 66.84 14.46 36.70
C LEU A 70 65.98 13.41 37.42
N ASP A 71 66.46 12.17 37.43
CA ASP A 71 65.91 11.06 38.21
C ASP A 71 66.27 11.25 39.71
N LEU A 72 65.27 11.30 40.59
CA LEU A 72 65.42 11.60 42.02
C LEU A 72 65.04 10.43 42.95
N ASP A 73 64.41 9.36 42.45
CA ASP A 73 64.23 8.10 43.20
C ASP A 73 65.01 6.89 42.63
N PHE A 74 65.84 7.17 41.62
CA PHE A 74 66.69 6.26 40.87
C PHE A 74 65.94 5.26 39.97
N ASN A 75 64.70 5.51 39.57
CA ASN A 75 63.89 4.56 38.78
C ASN A 75 64.27 4.42 37.30
N GLU A 76 65.30 5.13 36.83
CA GLU A 76 65.80 5.26 35.44
C GLU A 76 65.07 6.32 34.59
N TYR A 77 64.00 6.94 35.08
CA TYR A 77 63.25 7.99 34.39
C TYR A 77 63.37 9.35 35.12
N PRO A 78 63.40 10.48 34.39
CA PRO A 78 63.57 11.81 34.98
C PRO A 78 62.28 12.35 35.61
N ASP A 79 62.40 12.95 36.79
CA ASP A 79 61.27 13.45 37.58
C ASP A 79 61.01 14.96 37.37
N LEU A 80 59.93 15.47 37.96
CA LEU A 80 59.47 16.87 37.82
C LEU A 80 59.13 17.52 39.17
N LEU A 81 59.73 18.68 39.43
CA LEU A 81 59.41 19.60 40.52
C LEU A 81 58.57 20.79 40.00
N ILE A 82 57.49 21.10 40.71
CA ILE A 82 56.53 22.16 40.33
C ILE A 82 56.34 23.14 41.49
N GLY A 83 56.68 24.41 41.29
CA GLY A 83 56.53 25.47 42.29
C GLY A 83 55.13 26.11 42.29
N SER A 84 54.62 26.39 43.49
CA SER A 84 53.34 27.06 43.79
C SER A 84 53.56 28.15 44.83
N TYR A 85 54.18 29.27 44.41
CA TYR A 85 54.79 30.22 45.35
C TYR A 85 53.80 30.93 46.29
N LYS A 86 52.55 31.12 45.86
CA LYS A 86 51.48 31.68 46.72
C LYS A 86 51.06 30.76 47.87
N SER A 87 51.31 29.46 47.75
CA SER A 87 50.92 28.43 48.73
C SER A 87 52.13 27.87 49.49
N ASP A 88 53.28 28.56 49.45
CA ASP A 88 54.56 28.14 50.05
C ASP A 88 54.96 26.69 49.74
N SER A 89 54.56 26.17 48.57
CA SER A 89 54.55 24.74 48.25
C SER A 89 55.32 24.39 46.98
N VAL A 90 55.95 23.21 47.00
CA VAL A 90 56.55 22.56 45.83
C VAL A 90 56.01 21.13 45.74
N ALA A 91 55.45 20.75 44.59
CA ALA A 91 55.07 19.38 44.31
C ALA A 91 56.23 18.62 43.65
N TYR A 92 56.43 17.38 44.07
CA TYR A 92 57.41 16.44 43.50
C TYR A 92 56.63 15.30 42.84
N LEU A 93 56.70 15.23 41.51
CA LEU A 93 56.03 14.23 40.69
C LEU A 93 57.09 13.31 40.10
N ARG A 94 56.87 12.00 40.25
CA ARG A 94 57.79 10.97 39.76
C ARG A 94 57.31 10.37 38.44
N ALA A 95 58.24 10.17 37.51
CA ALA A 95 57.97 9.44 36.28
C ALA A 95 57.65 7.97 36.57
N ARG A 96 56.99 7.28 35.63
CA ARG A 96 56.56 5.88 35.79
C ARG A 96 57.18 5.03 34.69
N PRO A 97 57.82 3.88 35.01
CA PRO A 97 58.42 3.02 33.99
C PRO A 97 57.43 2.63 32.89
N VAL A 98 57.86 2.78 31.64
CA VAL A 98 56.99 2.69 30.46
C VAL A 98 57.17 1.32 29.79
N VAL A 99 56.07 0.59 29.70
CA VAL A 99 55.94 -0.67 28.97
C VAL A 99 55.62 -0.32 27.52
N ASN A 100 56.63 -0.35 26.66
CA ASN A 100 56.43 -0.23 25.22
C ASN A 100 56.00 -1.60 24.66
N VAL A 101 54.81 -1.66 24.05
CA VAL A 101 54.22 -2.88 23.49
C VAL A 101 54.20 -2.77 21.96
N SER A 102 54.71 -3.80 21.30
CA SER A 102 54.78 -3.90 19.83
C SER A 102 54.23 -5.25 19.36
N GLY A 103 53.92 -5.36 18.08
CA GLY A 103 53.29 -6.56 17.50
C GLY A 103 52.15 -6.17 16.57
N GLY A 104 51.05 -6.91 16.63
CA GLY A 104 49.87 -6.61 15.82
C GLY A 104 48.76 -7.65 15.94
N PHE A 105 47.53 -7.22 15.68
CA PHE A 105 46.38 -8.06 15.40
C PHE A 105 46.28 -8.26 13.88
N PHE A 106 45.96 -9.47 13.43
CA PHE A 106 45.90 -9.82 12.01
C PHE A 106 44.76 -10.80 11.73
N PHE A 107 44.06 -10.61 10.62
CA PHE A 107 43.21 -11.64 10.02
C PHE A 107 44.03 -12.44 8.99
N GLU A 108 44.17 -13.75 9.20
CA GLU A 108 45.12 -14.57 8.44
C GLU A 108 44.50 -15.10 7.13
N LYS A 109 44.41 -14.22 6.12
CA LYS A 109 43.94 -14.59 4.78
C LYS A 109 44.69 -13.82 3.66
N PRO A 110 45.13 -14.47 2.56
CA PRO A 110 45.95 -13.82 1.53
C PRO A 110 45.35 -12.58 0.86
N MET A 111 44.02 -12.51 0.73
CA MET A 111 43.30 -11.44 0.02
C MET A 111 42.51 -10.49 0.94
N LYS A 112 42.65 -10.60 2.27
CA LYS A 112 41.86 -9.84 3.28
C LYS A 112 40.32 -9.83 3.09
N GLY A 113 39.75 -10.73 2.28
CA GLY A 113 38.31 -10.85 2.05
C GLY A 113 37.72 -12.16 2.60
N ILE A 114 36.56 -12.13 3.27
CA ILE A 114 35.82 -13.34 3.69
C ILE A 114 34.71 -13.68 2.68
N ASP A 115 34.78 -14.90 2.14
CA ASP A 115 33.75 -15.48 1.28
C ASP A 115 32.64 -16.08 2.17
N LEU A 116 31.38 -15.74 1.86
CA LEU A 116 30.20 -16.18 2.59
C LEU A 116 29.57 -17.47 2.02
N SER A 117 30.06 -17.96 0.88
CA SER A 117 29.67 -19.24 0.30
C SER A 117 30.47 -20.41 0.90
N ASN A 118 31.78 -20.21 1.11
CA ASN A 118 32.64 -21.18 1.79
C ASN A 118 32.35 -21.21 3.30
N LYS A 119 31.57 -22.21 3.72
CA LYS A 119 31.20 -22.50 5.11
C LYS A 119 32.12 -23.57 5.69
N SER A 120 33.35 -23.16 6.04
CA SER A 120 34.43 -24.04 6.50
C SER A 120 34.46 -24.35 8.00
N CYS A 121 33.63 -23.68 8.81
CA CYS A 121 33.53 -23.92 10.26
C CYS A 121 32.13 -24.39 10.66
N GLN A 122 32.06 -25.18 11.73
CA GLN A 122 30.80 -25.61 12.33
C GLN A 122 30.64 -25.05 13.76
N LEU A 123 29.44 -24.61 14.10
CA LEU A 123 29.04 -24.20 15.45
C LEU A 123 28.59 -25.40 16.31
N LYS A 124 28.49 -25.22 17.63
CA LYS A 124 28.11 -26.28 18.59
C LYS A 124 26.70 -26.84 18.39
N ASP A 125 25.82 -26.11 17.70
CA ASP A 125 24.48 -26.56 17.31
C ASP A 125 24.47 -27.35 15.98
N GLY A 126 25.62 -27.49 15.33
CA GLY A 126 25.80 -28.15 14.04
C GLY A 126 25.74 -27.21 12.82
N THR A 127 25.46 -25.92 13.00
CA THR A 127 25.33 -24.94 11.91
C THR A 127 26.66 -24.70 11.20
N GLN A 128 26.65 -24.77 9.86
CA GLN A 128 27.82 -24.50 9.01
C GLN A 128 27.91 -23.00 8.70
N VAL A 129 29.06 -22.38 8.99
CA VAL A 129 29.30 -20.93 8.93
C VAL A 129 30.62 -20.60 8.25
N SER A 130 30.66 -19.46 7.57
CA SER A 130 31.90 -18.91 7.00
C SER A 130 32.77 -18.31 8.10
N CYS A 131 34.05 -18.67 8.08
CA CYS A 131 35.01 -18.29 9.10
C CYS A 131 36.40 -18.01 8.52
N LEU A 132 37.26 -17.41 9.33
CA LEU A 132 38.69 -17.30 9.07
C LEU A 132 39.51 -17.26 10.37
N PRO A 133 40.78 -17.68 10.32
CA PRO A 133 41.71 -17.53 11.43
C PRO A 133 42.09 -16.06 11.67
N TYR A 134 42.35 -15.73 12.93
CA TYR A 134 42.97 -14.48 13.36
C TYR A 134 44.14 -14.78 14.30
N ARG A 135 45.14 -13.89 14.32
CA ARG A 135 46.29 -13.96 15.23
C ARG A 135 46.56 -12.59 15.84
N LEU A 136 46.73 -12.56 17.17
CA LEU A 136 47.36 -11.46 17.88
C LEU A 136 48.77 -11.90 18.26
N CYS A 137 49.79 -11.09 17.97
CA CYS A 137 51.13 -11.28 18.54
C CYS A 137 51.52 -10.03 19.35
N LEU A 138 52.09 -10.26 20.53
CA LEU A 138 52.52 -9.24 21.47
C LEU A 138 53.99 -9.45 21.85
N HIS A 139 54.75 -8.37 21.82
CA HIS A 139 56.13 -8.24 22.28
C HIS A 139 56.22 -7.00 23.17
N TYR A 140 57.10 -6.99 24.17
CA TYR A 140 57.29 -5.78 24.99
C TYR A 140 58.74 -5.52 25.39
N GLY A 141 59.03 -4.23 25.55
CA GLY A 141 60.28 -3.67 26.05
C GLY A 141 60.03 -2.49 27.01
N GLY A 142 61.05 -1.63 27.15
CA GLY A 142 61.08 -0.51 28.08
C GLY A 142 62.27 -0.57 29.05
N GLU A 143 62.75 0.58 29.50
CA GLU A 143 63.71 0.71 30.60
C GLU A 143 62.98 0.61 31.95
N GLY A 144 63.66 0.33 33.07
CA GLY A 144 63.03 0.18 34.39
C GLY A 144 61.93 -0.90 34.57
N VAL A 145 61.42 -1.55 33.51
CA VAL A 145 60.30 -2.52 33.59
C VAL A 145 60.73 -3.96 33.85
N ASN A 146 59.91 -4.67 34.62
CA ASN A 146 60.07 -6.07 35.02
C ASN A 146 60.30 -7.04 33.85
N ASN A 147 61.03 -8.13 34.12
CA ASN A 147 61.27 -9.22 33.17
C ASN A 147 60.02 -10.06 32.84
N GLN A 148 58.95 -9.89 33.62
CA GLN A 148 57.64 -10.49 33.39
C GLN A 148 56.54 -9.47 33.73
N ILE A 149 55.53 -9.35 32.89
CA ILE A 149 54.37 -8.47 33.11
C ILE A 149 53.06 -9.19 32.76
N SER A 150 51.94 -8.66 33.25
CA SER A 150 50.61 -9.14 32.89
C SER A 150 49.83 -8.05 32.16
N LEU A 151 49.37 -8.31 30.93
CA LEU A 151 48.48 -7.42 30.18
C LEU A 151 47.05 -7.98 30.16
N GLU A 152 46.05 -7.17 30.45
CA GLU A 152 44.64 -7.49 30.18
C GLU A 152 44.31 -6.97 28.78
N VAL A 153 44.00 -7.88 27.86
CA VAL A 153 43.67 -7.60 26.45
C VAL A 153 42.18 -7.80 26.24
N GLU A 154 41.49 -6.79 25.71
CA GLU A 154 40.13 -6.87 25.20
C GLU A 154 40.15 -6.99 23.67
N TYR A 155 39.64 -8.12 23.18
CA TYR A 155 39.39 -8.35 21.76
C TYR A 155 37.98 -7.89 21.40
N MET A 156 37.81 -7.23 20.27
CA MET A 156 36.50 -6.80 19.74
C MET A 156 36.45 -6.93 18.21
N LEU A 157 35.42 -7.60 17.69
CA LEU A 157 35.14 -7.81 16.27
C LEU A 157 34.00 -6.91 15.81
N ASP A 158 34.11 -6.48 14.54
CA ASP A 158 33.22 -5.52 13.88
C ASP A 158 33.09 -4.22 14.69
N SER A 159 34.23 -3.71 15.17
CA SER A 159 34.32 -2.66 16.20
C SER A 159 33.63 -1.34 15.83
N LYS A 160 33.42 -1.10 14.53
CA LYS A 160 32.79 0.10 13.97
C LYS A 160 31.27 -0.06 13.77
N LYS A 161 30.63 -1.08 14.39
CA LYS A 161 29.17 -1.36 14.31
C LYS A 161 28.54 -1.69 15.66
N ASN A 162 27.36 -1.10 15.93
CA ASN A 162 26.55 -1.42 17.12
C ASN A 162 25.88 -2.80 17.05
N ALA A 163 25.60 -3.30 15.84
CA ALA A 163 25.09 -4.64 15.57
C ALA A 163 26.18 -5.43 14.84
N PRO A 164 27.04 -6.19 15.57
CA PRO A 164 28.20 -6.83 14.99
C PRO A 164 27.81 -8.00 14.08
N ARG A 165 28.50 -8.11 12.93
CA ARG A 165 28.34 -9.18 11.93
C ARG A 165 29.20 -10.41 12.22
N MET A 166 30.30 -10.21 12.96
CA MET A 166 31.35 -11.22 13.18
C MET A 166 31.52 -11.55 14.68
N PHE A 167 31.79 -12.82 14.97
CA PHE A 167 31.79 -13.40 16.31
C PHE A 167 32.95 -14.41 16.48
N PHE A 168 33.36 -14.70 17.72
CA PHE A 168 34.43 -15.67 17.99
C PHE A 168 33.90 -17.11 18.07
N ILE A 169 34.54 -18.08 17.41
CA ILE A 169 34.04 -19.47 17.42
C ILE A 169 34.13 -20.11 18.81
N ASN A 170 35.18 -19.81 19.57
CA ASN A 170 35.36 -20.32 20.94
C ASN A 170 34.37 -19.69 21.93
N TYR A 171 33.79 -18.54 21.57
CA TYR A 171 32.89 -17.74 22.41
C TYR A 171 31.64 -17.32 21.62
N GLU A 172 30.96 -18.31 21.04
CA GLU A 172 29.81 -18.13 20.13
C GLU A 172 28.82 -17.06 20.59
N GLY A 173 28.35 -16.26 19.63
CA GLY A 173 27.46 -15.12 19.90
C GLY A 173 28.12 -13.92 20.58
N ARG A 174 29.38 -14.00 21.03
CA ARG A 174 30.16 -12.84 21.52
C ARG A 174 31.04 -12.28 20.40
N ASN A 175 30.95 -10.98 20.16
CA ASN A 175 31.90 -10.24 19.34
C ASN A 175 33.04 -9.62 20.17
N LYS A 176 33.03 -9.76 21.50
CA LYS A 176 34.10 -9.29 22.38
C LYS A 176 34.38 -10.25 23.56
N PHE A 177 35.64 -10.35 23.96
CA PHE A 177 36.08 -11.05 25.17
C PHE A 177 37.38 -10.47 25.70
N ARG A 178 37.77 -10.84 26.93
CA ARG A 178 39.06 -10.46 27.52
C ARG A 178 39.91 -11.67 27.85
N ARG A 179 41.23 -11.49 27.77
CA ARG A 179 42.25 -12.47 28.13
C ARG A 179 43.42 -11.78 28.80
N THR A 180 43.95 -12.37 29.86
CA THR A 180 45.23 -11.95 30.45
C THR A 180 46.37 -12.66 29.73
N PHE A 181 47.36 -11.91 29.28
CA PHE A 181 48.64 -12.40 28.77
C PHE A 181 49.71 -12.20 29.83
N THR A 182 50.58 -13.19 30.00
CA THR A 182 51.72 -13.12 30.93
C THR A 182 53.00 -13.12 30.11
N LEU A 183 53.43 -11.92 29.70
CA LEU A 183 54.54 -11.75 28.77
C LEU A 183 55.89 -11.82 29.49
N ILE A 184 56.92 -12.27 28.77
CA ILE A 184 58.32 -12.29 29.22
C ILE A 184 59.11 -11.29 28.36
N LYS A 185 59.93 -10.44 28.99
CA LYS A 185 60.69 -9.38 28.31
C LYS A 185 61.61 -9.97 27.24
N GLY A 186 61.59 -9.41 26.04
CA GLY A 186 62.36 -9.92 24.90
C GLY A 186 61.75 -11.12 24.16
N ALA A 187 60.69 -11.75 24.69
CA ALA A 187 59.94 -12.80 23.98
C ALA A 187 58.76 -12.22 23.18
N THR A 188 58.27 -12.97 22.21
CA THR A 188 56.98 -12.70 21.54
C THR A 188 56.00 -13.80 21.92
N ASP A 189 54.82 -13.43 22.42
CA ASP A 189 53.70 -14.34 22.68
C ASP A 189 52.64 -14.13 21.59
N CYS A 190 51.99 -15.19 21.13
CA CYS A 190 50.99 -15.12 20.06
C CYS A 190 49.77 -15.99 20.41
N ASP A 191 48.59 -15.41 20.25
CA ASP A 191 47.30 -16.08 20.42
C ASP A 191 46.57 -16.15 19.08
N THR A 192 45.94 -17.30 18.83
CA THR A 192 45.28 -17.62 17.55
C THR A 192 43.89 -18.19 17.80
N GLY A 193 42.92 -17.74 17.02
CA GLY A 193 41.57 -18.29 17.05
C GLY A 193 40.89 -18.19 15.68
N HIS A 194 39.60 -18.51 15.62
CA HIS A 194 38.79 -18.29 14.42
C HIS A 194 37.62 -17.36 14.73
N ALA A 195 37.33 -16.48 13.79
CA ALA A 195 36.17 -15.60 13.77
C ALA A 195 35.22 -16.04 12.66
N TYR A 196 33.90 -15.99 12.92
CA TYR A 196 32.86 -16.42 11.99
C TYR A 196 31.80 -15.33 11.78
N ILE A 197 31.12 -15.39 10.64
CA ILE A 197 30.02 -14.48 10.29
C ILE A 197 28.69 -15.25 10.34
N LYS A 198 27.62 -14.58 10.75
CA LYS A 198 26.25 -15.12 10.72
C LYS A 198 25.64 -15.01 9.32
N ASP A 199 24.84 -16.00 8.94
CA ASP A 199 24.00 -15.91 7.73
C ASP A 199 23.03 -14.72 7.80
N GLY A 200 22.63 -14.22 6.62
CA GLY A 200 21.59 -13.19 6.50
C GLY A 200 22.01 -11.75 6.84
N ILE A 201 23.30 -11.46 6.99
CA ILE A 201 23.78 -10.08 7.18
C ILE A 201 23.42 -9.18 5.98
N ARG A 202 22.85 -8.00 6.28
CA ARG A 202 22.45 -6.99 5.28
C ARG A 202 23.64 -6.16 4.79
N ASP A 203 24.45 -5.66 5.72
CA ASP A 203 25.62 -4.82 5.41
C ASP A 203 26.82 -5.70 5.05
N LYS A 204 27.04 -5.86 3.75
CA LYS A 204 28.21 -6.56 3.18
C LYS A 204 29.26 -5.61 2.62
N LEU A 205 28.96 -4.32 2.52
CA LEU A 205 29.80 -3.32 1.88
C LEU A 205 30.85 -2.72 2.82
N THR A 206 30.52 -2.51 4.10
CA THR A 206 31.46 -1.89 5.04
C THR A 206 32.50 -2.90 5.57
N PRO A 207 33.80 -2.55 5.63
CA PRO A 207 34.81 -3.44 6.22
C PRO A 207 34.48 -3.86 7.64
N ILE A 208 34.83 -5.10 7.99
CA ILE A 208 34.76 -5.62 9.36
C ILE A 208 36.13 -5.37 9.99
N VAL A 209 36.16 -4.56 11.04
CA VAL A 209 37.39 -4.21 11.75
C VAL A 209 37.47 -5.03 13.04
N GLY A 210 38.61 -5.70 13.24
CA GLY A 210 38.97 -6.38 14.47
C GLY A 210 40.00 -5.56 15.23
N THR A 211 39.77 -5.36 16.53
CA THR A 211 40.64 -4.55 17.40
C THR A 211 41.06 -5.35 18.63
N ALA A 212 42.33 -5.27 19.00
CA ALA A 212 42.86 -5.79 20.26
C ALA A 212 43.40 -4.62 21.09
N THR A 213 42.66 -4.20 22.12
CA THR A 213 43.01 -3.10 23.03
C THR A 213 43.57 -3.67 24.31
N PHE A 214 44.67 -3.11 24.84
CA PHE A 214 45.39 -3.71 25.96
C PHE A 214 45.79 -2.68 27.02
N LYS A 215 45.79 -3.13 28.27
CA LYS A 215 46.19 -2.34 29.45
C LYS A 215 47.00 -3.20 30.41
N LEU A 216 47.77 -2.56 31.29
CA LEU A 216 48.49 -3.26 32.34
C LEU A 216 47.50 -3.87 33.34
N SER A 217 47.65 -5.17 33.62
CA SER A 217 46.85 -5.87 34.64
C SER A 217 47.33 -5.53 36.04
N GLU A 218 46.41 -5.48 37.01
CA GLU A 218 46.70 -5.24 38.43
C GLU A 218 47.62 -6.30 39.05
N LEU A 219 47.74 -7.47 38.41
CA LEU A 219 48.68 -8.54 38.76
C LEU A 219 50.16 -8.17 38.48
N THR A 220 50.43 -7.09 37.74
CA THR A 220 51.81 -6.69 37.43
C THR A 220 52.49 -6.10 38.67
N PRO A 221 53.63 -6.65 39.10
CA PRO A 221 54.32 -6.16 40.30
C PRO A 221 54.84 -4.72 40.14
N PHE A 222 54.76 -3.97 41.23
CA PHE A 222 55.30 -2.61 41.35
C PHE A 222 56.83 -2.63 41.19
N MET A 223 57.39 -1.63 40.49
CA MET A 223 58.84 -1.37 40.45
C MET A 223 59.15 -0.19 41.35
N ARG A 224 60.02 -0.38 42.35
CA ARG A 224 60.44 0.65 43.33
C ARG A 224 59.26 1.40 44.01
N GLY A 225 58.12 0.73 44.16
CA GLY A 225 56.89 1.31 44.73
C GLY A 225 55.98 2.06 43.73
N LEU A 226 56.34 2.12 42.46
CA LEU A 226 55.53 2.68 41.37
C LEU A 226 54.90 1.56 40.52
N ARG A 227 53.71 1.79 39.98
CA ARG A 227 53.13 0.93 38.93
C ARG A 227 53.64 1.40 37.57
N PRO A 228 54.19 0.52 36.71
CA PRO A 228 54.47 0.85 35.32
C PRO A 228 53.22 1.36 34.58
N ILE A 229 53.42 2.00 33.43
CA ILE A 229 52.35 2.44 32.53
C ILE A 229 52.55 1.77 31.15
N VAL A 230 51.49 1.61 30.36
CA VAL A 230 51.64 1.24 28.93
C VAL A 230 51.96 2.53 28.16
N GLY A 231 52.86 2.44 27.17
CA GLY A 231 53.19 3.57 26.29
C GLY A 231 52.01 4.02 25.39
N PRO A 232 52.24 4.98 24.47
CA PRO A 232 51.17 5.56 23.64
C PRO A 232 50.38 4.52 22.81
N VAL A 233 51.05 3.46 22.33
CA VAL A 233 50.43 2.34 21.61
C VAL A 233 49.75 1.41 22.60
N HIS A 234 48.42 1.47 22.64
CA HIS A 234 47.55 0.71 23.56
C HIS A 234 46.48 -0.14 22.84
N SER A 235 46.49 -0.17 21.50
CA SER A 235 45.63 -1.04 20.69
C SER A 235 46.26 -1.36 19.33
N PHE A 236 45.82 -2.47 18.74
CA PHE A 236 46.09 -2.83 17.35
C PHE A 236 44.76 -3.06 16.60
N GLU A 237 44.65 -2.63 15.35
CA GLU A 237 43.49 -2.94 14.48
C GLU A 237 43.92 -3.58 13.15
N ASP A 238 43.07 -4.47 12.63
CA ASP A 238 43.12 -4.95 11.25
C ASP A 238 41.69 -4.99 10.67
N ALA A 239 41.58 -4.93 9.34
CA ALA A 239 40.33 -4.85 8.63
C ALA A 239 40.26 -5.86 7.49
N ILE A 240 39.09 -6.50 7.35
CA ILE A 240 38.75 -7.38 6.24
C ILE A 240 37.49 -6.88 5.53
N THR A 241 37.39 -7.15 4.24
CA THR A 241 36.15 -7.00 3.47
C THR A 241 35.37 -8.32 3.45
N ILE A 242 34.10 -8.27 3.07
CA ILE A 242 33.42 -9.46 2.55
C ILE A 242 33.82 -9.58 1.08
N GLN A 243 34.29 -10.76 0.69
CA GLN A 243 34.80 -11.03 -0.65
C GLN A 243 33.67 -10.86 -1.67
N ARG A 244 33.99 -10.18 -2.76
CA ARG A 244 33.08 -9.87 -3.87
C ARG A 244 33.58 -10.59 -5.12
N ASN A 245 32.71 -10.99 -6.04
CA ASN A 245 33.13 -11.55 -7.32
C ASN A 245 33.32 -10.42 -8.35
N CYS A 246 34.31 -9.55 -8.11
CA CYS A 246 34.66 -8.38 -8.91
C CYS A 246 36.02 -8.56 -9.60
N GLY A 247 36.11 -9.50 -10.54
CA GLY A 247 37.29 -9.71 -11.37
C GLY A 247 38.62 -9.82 -10.62
N GLY A 248 39.59 -8.98 -11.03
CA GLY A 248 40.94 -8.90 -10.48
C GLY A 248 41.37 -7.48 -10.08
N ASP A 249 40.43 -6.53 -10.14
CA ASP A 249 40.56 -5.11 -9.84
C ASP A 249 39.60 -4.64 -8.72
N ASP A 250 38.82 -5.57 -8.12
CA ASP A 250 37.91 -5.37 -6.98
C ASP A 250 36.72 -4.41 -7.25
N VAL A 251 36.46 -4.03 -8.51
CA VAL A 251 35.40 -3.12 -8.94
C VAL A 251 34.32 -3.86 -9.73
N CYS A 252 33.24 -4.30 -9.07
CA CYS A 252 32.18 -5.04 -9.73
C CYS A 252 31.39 -4.17 -10.71
N ILE A 253 31.40 -4.51 -12.00
CA ILE A 253 30.55 -3.88 -13.03
C ILE A 253 29.39 -4.84 -13.38
N PRO A 254 28.13 -4.52 -13.01
CA PRO A 254 26.98 -5.35 -13.32
C PRO A 254 26.39 -5.02 -14.70
N ASP A 255 25.69 -5.98 -15.30
CA ASP A 255 24.89 -5.80 -16.52
C ASP A 255 23.44 -6.17 -16.20
N LEU A 256 22.66 -5.18 -15.79
CA LEU A 256 21.30 -5.37 -15.29
C LEU A 256 20.27 -5.23 -16.43
N GLN A 257 19.57 -6.33 -16.71
CA GLN A 257 18.63 -6.45 -17.83
C GLN A 257 17.19 -6.59 -17.30
N LEU A 258 16.32 -5.63 -17.62
CA LEU A 258 14.95 -5.56 -17.13
C LEU A 258 13.92 -6.03 -18.18
N SER A 259 13.13 -7.03 -17.81
CA SER A 259 12.00 -7.52 -18.59
C SER A 259 10.71 -7.53 -17.76
N ALA A 260 9.59 -7.16 -18.39
CA ALA A 260 8.28 -7.15 -17.76
C ALA A 260 7.18 -7.53 -18.75
N VAL A 261 6.27 -8.42 -18.34
CA VAL A 261 5.15 -8.92 -19.14
C VAL A 261 3.84 -8.70 -18.37
N LEU A 262 2.78 -8.29 -19.08
CA LEU A 262 1.45 -8.07 -18.50
C LEU A 262 0.59 -9.33 -18.58
N ASN A 263 -0.30 -9.53 -17.61
CA ASN A 263 -1.34 -10.57 -17.69
C ASN A 263 -2.47 -10.25 -18.71
N ARG A 264 -2.56 -9.02 -19.23
CA ARG A 264 -3.60 -8.56 -20.17
C ARG A 264 -3.12 -7.46 -21.13
N GLU A 265 -3.65 -7.45 -22.34
CA GLU A 265 -3.33 -6.46 -23.38
C GLU A 265 -4.04 -5.11 -23.20
N SER A 266 -5.13 -5.06 -22.43
CA SER A 266 -5.88 -3.84 -22.12
C SER A 266 -6.61 -3.96 -20.78
N TYR A 267 -6.97 -2.83 -20.18
CA TYR A 267 -7.75 -2.76 -18.94
C TYR A 267 -9.17 -2.29 -19.22
N LEU A 268 -10.17 -3.02 -18.70
CA LEU A 268 -11.58 -2.68 -18.82
C LEU A 268 -11.97 -1.74 -17.68
N VAL A 269 -12.31 -0.49 -18.03
CA VAL A 269 -12.68 0.54 -17.05
C VAL A 269 -13.93 0.08 -16.28
N GLY A 270 -13.80 -0.04 -14.96
CA GLY A 270 -14.88 -0.48 -14.06
C GLY A 270 -15.05 -1.99 -13.88
N SER A 271 -14.15 -2.85 -14.41
CA SER A 271 -14.23 -4.29 -14.12
C SER A 271 -13.80 -4.66 -12.68
N GLY A 272 -13.07 -3.79 -11.98
CA GLY A 272 -12.50 -4.06 -10.66
C GLY A 272 -11.32 -5.04 -10.66
N ASP A 273 -10.80 -5.37 -11.84
CA ASP A 273 -9.66 -6.27 -12.03
C ASP A 273 -8.34 -5.75 -11.43
N ASN A 274 -7.43 -6.69 -11.15
CA ASN A 274 -6.02 -6.36 -10.95
C ASN A 274 -5.24 -6.48 -12.27
N ILE A 275 -4.27 -5.58 -12.44
CA ILE A 275 -3.21 -5.68 -13.44
C ILE A 275 -2.02 -6.35 -12.77
N GLU A 276 -1.49 -7.40 -13.39
CA GLU A 276 -0.34 -8.15 -12.89
C GLU A 276 0.82 -8.01 -13.88
N MET A 277 2.00 -7.70 -13.34
CA MET A 277 3.24 -7.51 -14.09
C MET A 277 4.25 -8.56 -13.66
N ASP A 278 4.49 -9.55 -14.51
CA ASP A 278 5.56 -10.54 -14.37
C ASP A 278 6.89 -9.85 -14.67
N VAL A 279 7.59 -9.44 -13.61
CA VAL A 279 8.88 -8.75 -13.67
C VAL A 279 9.98 -9.79 -13.52
N LYS A 280 10.88 -9.84 -14.50
CA LYS A 280 12.15 -10.55 -14.43
C LYS A 280 13.29 -9.53 -14.58
N VAL A 281 14.20 -9.53 -13.60
CA VAL A 281 15.51 -8.89 -13.68
C VAL A 281 16.56 -9.98 -13.83
N PHE A 282 17.54 -9.79 -14.72
CA PHE A 282 18.72 -10.63 -14.86
C PHE A 282 19.98 -9.77 -14.70
N ASN A 283 21.05 -10.37 -14.17
CA ASN A 283 22.38 -9.76 -14.12
C ASN A 283 23.33 -10.58 -15.00
N GLY A 284 23.74 -10.05 -16.16
CA GLY A 284 24.71 -10.65 -17.07
C GLY A 284 26.17 -10.37 -16.73
N GLY A 285 26.42 -9.48 -15.77
CA GLY A 285 27.76 -9.00 -15.38
C GLY A 285 28.19 -9.54 -14.03
N GLU A 286 28.90 -8.71 -13.27
CA GLU A 286 29.44 -9.05 -11.94
C GLU A 286 28.45 -8.75 -10.80
N ASP A 287 28.80 -9.09 -9.55
CA ASP A 287 27.90 -8.99 -8.40
C ASP A 287 27.32 -7.55 -8.19
N SER A 288 26.00 -7.42 -8.26
CA SER A 288 25.28 -6.14 -8.19
C SER A 288 24.76 -5.86 -6.78
N PHE A 289 25.32 -4.87 -6.07
CA PHE A 289 25.03 -4.55 -4.68
C PHE A 289 23.84 -3.58 -4.53
N GLU A 290 23.01 -3.83 -3.51
CA GLU A 290 21.76 -3.08 -3.23
C GLU A 290 20.83 -2.90 -4.44
N THR A 291 20.82 -3.92 -5.32
CA THR A 291 20.00 -3.96 -6.53
C THR A 291 18.53 -3.74 -6.19
N THR A 292 17.96 -2.69 -6.78
CA THR A 292 16.63 -2.18 -6.46
C THR A 292 15.86 -1.92 -7.74
N ALA A 293 14.65 -2.49 -7.85
CA ALA A 293 13.68 -2.12 -8.88
C ALA A 293 12.72 -1.04 -8.36
N PHE A 294 12.33 -0.09 -9.21
CA PHE A 294 11.37 0.96 -8.90
C PHE A 294 10.23 0.96 -9.92
N LEU A 295 8.99 0.71 -9.47
CA LEU A 295 7.79 0.86 -10.31
C LEU A 295 7.16 2.23 -10.06
N THR A 296 7.17 3.10 -11.07
CA THR A 296 6.41 4.36 -11.09
C THR A 296 5.02 4.11 -11.66
N MET A 297 3.98 4.46 -10.90
CA MET A 297 2.57 4.24 -11.24
C MET A 297 1.87 5.55 -11.67
N PRO A 298 0.91 5.50 -12.61
CA PRO A 298 0.11 6.66 -12.98
C PRO A 298 -0.90 7.03 -11.88
N SER A 299 -1.55 8.19 -12.01
CA SER A 299 -2.71 8.56 -11.17
C SER A 299 -3.84 7.54 -11.31
N GLY A 300 -4.55 7.30 -10.21
CA GLY A 300 -5.70 6.39 -10.17
C GLY A 300 -5.37 4.90 -9.98
N VAL A 301 -4.09 4.53 -9.89
CA VAL A 301 -3.64 3.14 -9.68
C VAL A 301 -2.92 2.99 -8.35
N ASN A 302 -3.32 1.99 -7.57
CA ASN A 302 -2.74 1.67 -6.26
C ASN A 302 -2.00 0.33 -6.27
N TYR A 303 -0.94 0.22 -5.48
CA TYR A 303 -0.21 -1.03 -5.26
C TYR A 303 -1.00 -1.96 -4.32
N VAL A 304 -1.06 -3.26 -4.64
CA VAL A 304 -1.75 -4.27 -3.82
C VAL A 304 -0.73 -5.15 -3.09
N LYS A 305 0.09 -5.90 -3.84
CA LYS A 305 1.07 -6.86 -3.30
C LYS A 305 2.12 -7.22 -4.35
N ILE A 306 3.13 -7.98 -3.91
CA ILE A 306 3.94 -8.82 -4.79
C ILE A 306 3.64 -10.30 -4.57
N GLU A 307 3.92 -11.11 -5.57
CA GLU A 307 3.96 -12.57 -5.47
C GLU A 307 5.26 -13.09 -6.09
N ARG A 308 5.82 -14.16 -5.52
CA ARG A 308 7.08 -14.75 -5.99
C ARG A 308 6.80 -15.89 -6.96
N LEU A 309 7.46 -15.86 -8.13
CA LEU A 309 7.36 -16.94 -9.11
C LEU A 309 8.54 -17.93 -9.02
N ASP A 310 9.67 -17.50 -8.47
CA ASP A 310 10.82 -18.39 -8.22
C ASP A 310 10.56 -19.33 -7.04
N THR A 311 10.54 -20.64 -7.32
CA THR A 311 10.29 -21.72 -6.35
C THR A 311 11.51 -22.09 -5.49
N ASN A 312 12.70 -21.63 -5.86
CA ASN A 312 13.94 -21.88 -5.11
C ASN A 312 14.30 -20.68 -4.21
N HIS A 313 14.76 -20.97 -2.99
CA HIS A 313 15.06 -19.99 -1.93
C HIS A 313 16.33 -19.13 -2.15
N GLY A 314 16.64 -18.75 -3.39
CA GLY A 314 17.92 -18.09 -3.74
C GLY A 314 18.05 -16.66 -3.20
N ILE A 315 17.12 -15.77 -3.57
CA ILE A 315 17.23 -14.33 -3.30
C ILE A 315 15.90 -13.81 -2.75
N PRO A 316 15.85 -13.06 -1.62
CA PRO A 316 14.62 -12.49 -1.09
C PRO A 316 14.25 -11.17 -1.77
N VAL A 317 12.98 -11.00 -2.12
CA VAL A 317 12.41 -9.76 -2.66
C VAL A 317 11.55 -9.08 -1.60
N PHE A 318 11.76 -7.79 -1.36
CA PHE A 318 10.95 -6.99 -0.44
C PHE A 318 10.53 -5.68 -1.10
N CYS A 319 9.23 -5.40 -1.19
CA CYS A 319 8.71 -4.18 -1.80
C CYS A 319 8.04 -3.26 -0.78
N SER A 320 8.29 -1.95 -0.93
CA SER A 320 7.76 -0.87 -0.08
C SER A 320 7.12 0.22 -0.96
N PRO A 321 5.81 0.51 -0.80
CA PRO A 321 5.12 1.54 -1.58
C PRO A 321 5.27 2.94 -0.95
N ASN A 322 5.76 3.90 -1.72
CA ASN A 322 5.67 5.32 -1.42
C ASN A 322 4.50 5.93 -2.20
N LEU A 323 3.32 5.95 -1.57
CA LEU A 323 2.07 6.42 -2.18
C LEU A 323 2.15 7.91 -2.57
N SER A 324 2.81 8.75 -1.77
CA SER A 324 2.97 10.18 -2.04
C SER A 324 3.75 10.48 -3.32
N GLN A 325 4.70 9.61 -3.68
CA GLN A 325 5.47 9.69 -4.93
C GLN A 325 4.91 8.79 -6.05
N ARG A 326 3.94 7.92 -5.74
CA ARG A 326 3.44 6.83 -6.62
C ARG A 326 4.55 5.88 -7.11
N ILE A 327 5.54 5.62 -6.26
CA ILE A 327 6.67 4.72 -6.56
C ILE A 327 6.64 3.52 -5.60
N VAL A 328 6.82 2.31 -6.12
CA VAL A 328 7.09 1.11 -5.31
C VAL A 328 8.58 0.77 -5.43
N LYS A 329 9.32 0.81 -4.32
CA LYS A 329 10.73 0.38 -4.23
C LYS A 329 10.77 -1.10 -3.87
N CYS A 330 11.39 -1.92 -4.71
CA CYS A 330 11.57 -3.36 -4.53
C CYS A 330 13.06 -3.69 -4.41
N ASP A 331 13.48 -4.10 -3.22
CA ASP A 331 14.82 -4.62 -2.97
C ASP A 331 14.91 -6.05 -3.53
N ILE A 332 15.81 -6.28 -4.49
CA ILE A 332 15.89 -7.54 -5.27
C ILE A 332 17.27 -8.22 -5.24
N GLY A 333 18.26 -7.66 -4.53
CA GLY A 333 19.50 -8.38 -4.24
C GLY A 333 20.55 -7.53 -3.52
N ASN A 334 21.27 -8.13 -2.56
CA ASN A 334 22.48 -7.53 -2.00
C ASN A 334 23.56 -8.60 -1.69
N PRO A 335 24.42 -8.97 -2.66
CA PRO A 335 24.27 -8.66 -4.08
C PRO A 335 23.13 -9.47 -4.74
N LEU A 336 22.72 -9.04 -5.94
CA LEU A 336 22.19 -9.92 -6.98
C LEU A 336 23.42 -10.52 -7.70
N PRO A 337 23.71 -11.82 -7.57
CA PRO A 337 24.97 -12.37 -8.06
C PRO A 337 25.13 -12.32 -9.58
N ALA A 338 26.37 -12.44 -10.03
CA ALA A 338 26.71 -12.65 -11.43
C ALA A 338 25.91 -13.80 -12.07
N TYR A 339 25.44 -13.60 -13.31
CA TYR A 339 24.65 -14.56 -14.10
C TYR A 339 23.36 -15.10 -13.45
N GLN A 340 22.78 -14.37 -12.49
CA GLN A 340 21.52 -14.74 -11.82
C GLN A 340 20.33 -13.88 -12.22
N GLN A 341 19.12 -14.42 -12.01
CA GLN A 341 17.85 -13.75 -12.27
C GLN A 341 16.93 -13.80 -11.04
N VAL A 342 16.01 -12.85 -10.96
CA VAL A 342 14.93 -12.79 -9.97
C VAL A 342 13.62 -12.50 -10.68
N ARG A 343 12.57 -13.28 -10.40
CA ARG A 343 11.25 -13.18 -11.04
C ARG A 343 10.10 -13.12 -10.03
N PHE A 344 9.29 -12.07 -10.15
CA PHE A 344 8.20 -11.75 -9.24
C PHE A 344 7.07 -11.01 -9.97
N ASN A 345 5.83 -11.31 -9.57
CA ASN A 345 4.67 -10.53 -10.00
C ASN A 345 4.54 -9.29 -9.11
N ILE A 346 4.37 -8.11 -9.72
CA ILE A 346 3.82 -6.92 -9.05
C ILE A 346 2.34 -6.82 -9.40
N ILE A 347 1.48 -6.66 -8.39
CA ILE A 347 0.02 -6.62 -8.55
C ILE A 347 -0.49 -5.23 -8.16
N VAL A 348 -1.17 -4.57 -9.09
CA VAL A 348 -1.71 -3.20 -8.95
C VAL A 348 -3.19 -3.14 -9.34
N HIS A 349 -3.92 -2.22 -8.70
CA HIS A 349 -5.38 -2.09 -8.82
C HIS A 349 -5.77 -0.66 -9.26
N PRO A 350 -6.36 -0.47 -10.45
CA PRO A 350 -6.88 0.83 -10.90
C PRO A 350 -8.21 1.17 -10.21
N GLN A 351 -8.14 2.02 -9.17
CA GLN A 351 -9.28 2.39 -8.32
C GLN A 351 -10.04 3.63 -8.80
N ALA A 352 -9.36 4.61 -9.40
CA ALA A 352 -9.95 5.91 -9.73
C ALA A 352 -9.28 6.54 -10.96
N ILE A 353 -9.56 6.00 -12.14
CA ILE A 353 -9.00 6.51 -13.42
C ILE A 353 -9.75 7.78 -13.87
N GLN A 354 -9.68 8.83 -13.05
CA GLN A 354 -10.25 10.13 -13.38
C GLN A 354 -9.47 10.75 -14.55
N GLY A 355 -10.10 10.77 -15.73
CA GLY A 355 -9.59 11.52 -16.87
C GLY A 355 -9.98 12.99 -16.73
N ASP A 356 -8.97 13.86 -16.60
CA ASP A 356 -9.18 15.31 -16.72
C ASP A 356 -9.88 15.64 -18.04
N ARG A 357 -10.80 16.60 -17.99
CA ARG A 357 -11.65 16.98 -19.14
C ARG A 357 -10.85 17.48 -20.36
N GLU A 358 -9.57 17.83 -20.17
CA GLU A 358 -8.62 18.20 -21.23
C GLU A 358 -7.56 17.10 -21.51
N ASN A 359 -7.23 16.25 -20.53
CA ASN A 359 -6.26 15.16 -20.67
C ASN A 359 -6.96 13.79 -20.62
N LEU A 360 -7.57 13.41 -21.74
CA LEU A 360 -8.22 12.11 -21.93
C LEU A 360 -7.17 10.98 -21.90
N LEU A 361 -6.95 10.39 -20.73
CA LEU A 361 -6.16 9.18 -20.54
C LEU A 361 -6.71 8.05 -21.44
N LYS A 362 -5.86 7.51 -22.32
CA LYS A 362 -6.17 6.38 -23.23
C LYS A 362 -5.45 5.08 -22.86
N ALA A 363 -4.44 5.17 -22.01
CA ALA A 363 -3.67 4.07 -21.48
C ALA A 363 -3.17 4.42 -20.07
N LEU A 364 -2.87 3.40 -19.27
CA LEU A 364 -2.11 3.53 -18.04
C LEU A 364 -0.63 3.34 -18.38
N GLU A 365 0.15 4.42 -18.28
CA GLU A 365 1.59 4.41 -18.49
C GLU A 365 2.32 4.12 -17.17
N PHE A 366 3.04 3.01 -17.12
CA PHE A 366 3.92 2.64 -16.02
C PHE A 366 5.39 2.73 -16.48
N MET A 367 6.28 3.11 -15.57
CA MET A 367 7.71 3.10 -15.81
C MET A 367 8.41 2.29 -14.73
N LEU A 368 8.98 1.17 -15.12
CA LEU A 368 9.77 0.28 -14.29
C LEU A 368 11.26 0.54 -14.60
N THR A 369 12.07 0.74 -13.57
CA THR A 369 13.53 0.86 -13.69
C THR A 369 14.20 -0.07 -12.69
N VAL A 370 15.42 -0.52 -12.99
CA VAL A 370 16.30 -1.16 -12.02
C VAL A 370 17.59 -0.34 -11.89
N ASN A 371 18.22 -0.39 -10.71
CA ASN A 371 19.44 0.35 -10.38
C ASN A 371 20.23 -0.42 -9.30
N SER A 372 21.51 -0.11 -9.14
CA SER A 372 22.44 -0.70 -8.17
C SER A 372 23.08 0.37 -7.25
N THR A 373 24.11 -0.02 -6.50
CA THR A 373 25.08 0.88 -5.86
C THR A 373 26.50 0.71 -6.40
N ASN A 374 26.65 -0.05 -7.49
CA ASN A 374 27.89 -0.22 -8.23
C ASN A 374 28.18 1.00 -9.10
N PRO A 375 29.38 1.12 -9.68
CA PRO A 375 29.60 1.94 -10.87
C PRO A 375 28.85 1.31 -12.06
N ASP A 376 27.91 2.04 -12.65
CA ASP A 376 27.24 1.63 -13.88
C ASP A 376 28.09 1.96 -15.12
N ASP A 377 28.02 1.12 -16.16
CA ASP A 377 28.49 1.46 -17.51
C ASP A 377 27.31 2.00 -18.34
N GLU A 378 27.45 3.21 -18.90
CA GLU A 378 26.38 3.86 -19.68
C GLU A 378 25.93 3.04 -20.91
N SER A 379 26.74 2.09 -21.39
CA SER A 379 26.37 1.21 -22.50
C SER A 379 25.25 0.21 -22.18
N PHE A 380 25.05 -0.14 -20.90
CA PHE A 380 23.97 -1.03 -20.42
C PHE A 380 22.81 -0.27 -19.77
N ALA A 381 22.82 1.07 -19.78
CA ALA A 381 21.77 1.88 -19.15
C ALA A 381 20.40 1.83 -19.88
N ALA A 382 20.33 1.25 -21.09
CA ALA A 382 19.14 1.32 -21.95
C ALA A 382 18.06 0.28 -21.61
N ASP A 383 18.44 -0.95 -21.31
CA ASP A 383 17.55 -2.06 -20.92
C ASP A 383 17.39 -2.21 -19.40
N ASN A 384 18.03 -1.35 -18.62
CA ASN A 384 17.70 -1.07 -17.23
C ASN A 384 16.32 -0.39 -17.04
N MET A 385 15.67 0.09 -18.11
CA MET A 385 14.36 0.77 -18.07
C MET A 385 13.33 0.13 -18.99
N ARG A 386 12.12 -0.14 -18.45
CA ARG A 386 10.96 -0.61 -19.20
C ARG A 386 9.75 0.30 -19.00
N LYS A 387 9.28 0.90 -20.10
CA LYS A 387 7.98 1.57 -20.16
C LYS A 387 6.91 0.55 -20.56
N ILE A 388 5.77 0.58 -19.88
CA ILE A 388 4.69 -0.39 -20.01
C ILE A 388 3.38 0.40 -20.15
N SER A 389 2.76 0.34 -21.32
CA SER A 389 1.50 1.01 -21.61
C SER A 389 0.35 0.00 -21.60
N VAL A 390 -0.70 0.25 -20.82
CA VAL A 390 -1.91 -0.60 -20.78
C VAL A 390 -3.10 0.20 -21.35
N PRO A 391 -3.47 -0.02 -22.62
CA PRO A 391 -4.65 0.61 -23.23
C PRO A 391 -5.93 0.44 -22.41
N LEU A 392 -6.74 1.51 -22.35
CA LEU A 392 -8.04 1.50 -21.70
C LEU A 392 -9.14 1.08 -22.68
N ARG A 393 -10.02 0.19 -22.22
CA ARG A 393 -11.24 -0.25 -22.92
C ARG A 393 -12.46 0.14 -22.09
N VAL A 394 -13.51 0.60 -22.74
CA VAL A 394 -14.76 1.06 -22.11
C VAL A 394 -15.93 0.25 -22.68
N GLU A 395 -16.71 -0.37 -21.82
CA GLU A 395 -17.92 -1.12 -22.19
C GLU A 395 -19.06 -0.76 -21.24
N ALA A 396 -20.07 -0.07 -21.79
CA ALA A 396 -21.28 0.30 -21.08
C ALA A 396 -22.49 -0.40 -21.71
N GLU A 397 -23.45 -0.83 -20.90
CA GLU A 397 -24.71 -1.41 -21.37
C GLU A 397 -25.88 -0.62 -20.78
N LEU A 398 -26.50 0.22 -21.61
CA LEU A 398 -27.72 0.92 -21.25
C LEU A 398 -28.90 -0.05 -21.40
N LEU A 399 -29.66 -0.29 -20.32
CA LEU A 399 -30.98 -0.92 -20.37
C LEU A 399 -32.07 0.14 -20.18
N VAL A 400 -33.17 0.01 -20.91
CA VAL A 400 -34.40 0.79 -20.69
C VAL A 400 -35.53 -0.18 -20.39
N SER A 401 -36.14 -0.06 -19.22
CA SER A 401 -37.37 -0.75 -18.86
C SER A 401 -38.49 0.26 -18.58
N GLY A 402 -39.73 -0.22 -18.52
CA GLY A 402 -40.87 0.62 -18.18
C GLY A 402 -42.04 -0.23 -17.66
N VAL A 403 -42.77 0.32 -16.70
CA VAL A 403 -43.91 -0.31 -16.04
C VAL A 403 -45.11 0.65 -16.02
N GLN A 404 -46.30 0.08 -15.81
CA GLN A 404 -47.52 0.85 -15.57
C GLN A 404 -48.08 0.54 -14.18
N GLU A 405 -48.53 1.60 -13.50
CA GLU A 405 -49.27 1.51 -12.25
C GLU A 405 -50.63 2.23 -12.42
N PRO A 406 -51.78 1.55 -12.19
CA PRO A 406 -51.94 0.11 -11.97
C PRO A 406 -51.74 -0.72 -13.26
N GLU A 407 -51.34 -1.98 -13.14
CA GLU A 407 -51.04 -2.88 -14.27
C GLU A 407 -52.19 -3.01 -15.29
N THR A 408 -53.44 -3.06 -14.81
CA THR A 408 -54.65 -3.00 -15.63
C THR A 408 -55.56 -1.88 -15.17
N VAL A 409 -56.24 -1.22 -16.11
CA VAL A 409 -57.08 -0.05 -15.85
C VAL A 409 -58.52 -0.39 -16.21
N THR A 410 -59.37 -0.58 -15.20
CA THR A 410 -60.82 -0.77 -15.37
C THR A 410 -61.57 0.55 -15.25
N TYR A 411 -62.59 0.76 -16.10
CA TYR A 411 -63.46 1.93 -16.02
C TYR A 411 -64.91 1.56 -16.36
N ASN A 412 -65.89 2.20 -15.71
CA ASN A 412 -67.30 2.10 -16.10
C ASN A 412 -67.77 3.45 -16.66
N ARG A 413 -68.27 3.47 -17.91
CA ARG A 413 -68.67 4.69 -18.62
C ARG A 413 -69.72 5.51 -17.85
N SER A 414 -70.63 4.85 -17.14
CA SER A 414 -71.76 5.49 -16.44
C SER A 414 -71.34 6.37 -15.26
N ASN A 415 -70.10 6.23 -14.78
CA ASN A 415 -69.54 7.05 -13.71
C ASN A 415 -69.03 8.42 -14.20
N TYR A 416 -68.88 8.61 -15.52
CA TYR A 416 -68.27 9.81 -16.11
C TYR A 416 -69.31 10.58 -16.95
N LYS A 417 -69.60 11.81 -16.54
CA LYS A 417 -70.64 12.68 -17.14
C LYS A 417 -69.99 13.83 -17.91
N LYS A 418 -70.55 14.17 -19.08
CA LYS A 418 -70.02 15.17 -20.01
C LYS A 418 -70.35 16.63 -19.60
N ASP A 419 -70.26 16.92 -18.30
CA ASP A 419 -70.63 18.19 -17.66
C ASP A 419 -69.39 18.87 -17.04
N SER A 420 -68.82 19.87 -17.73
CA SER A 420 -67.73 20.78 -17.29
C SER A 420 -66.66 20.19 -16.33
N TRP A 421 -65.58 19.62 -16.89
CA TRP A 421 -64.43 19.12 -16.13
C TRP A 421 -63.83 20.18 -15.19
N LYS A 422 -63.71 19.85 -13.90
CA LYS A 422 -63.06 20.69 -12.88
C LYS A 422 -62.01 19.91 -12.09
N SER A 423 -62.29 18.65 -11.74
CA SER A 423 -61.38 17.78 -11.00
C SER A 423 -60.86 16.63 -11.86
N GLU A 424 -59.62 16.19 -11.60
CA GLU A 424 -59.01 15.05 -12.30
C GLU A 424 -59.83 13.74 -12.19
N LYS A 425 -60.66 13.58 -11.16
CA LYS A 425 -61.53 12.40 -10.99
C LYS A 425 -62.71 12.36 -11.94
N GLU A 426 -63.13 13.49 -12.49
CA GLU A 426 -64.29 13.59 -13.39
C GLU A 426 -63.94 13.17 -14.83
N VAL A 427 -62.64 13.17 -15.17
CA VAL A 427 -62.12 12.81 -16.51
C VAL A 427 -61.98 11.29 -16.71
N GLY A 428 -61.51 10.57 -15.68
CA GLY A 428 -61.22 9.14 -15.79
C GLY A 428 -60.34 8.56 -14.70
N PRO A 429 -59.97 7.27 -14.80
CA PRO A 429 -58.98 6.64 -13.92
C PRO A 429 -57.57 7.21 -14.13
N GLN A 430 -56.71 7.02 -13.12
CA GLN A 430 -55.30 7.40 -13.18
C GLN A 430 -54.50 6.35 -13.95
N VAL A 431 -53.52 6.80 -14.72
CA VAL A 431 -52.52 5.95 -15.37
C VAL A 431 -51.15 6.55 -15.08
N VAL A 432 -50.26 5.79 -14.47
CA VAL A 432 -48.87 6.19 -14.22
C VAL A 432 -47.96 5.31 -15.04
N HIS A 433 -47.14 5.90 -15.91
CA HIS A 433 -46.09 5.17 -16.62
C HIS A 433 -44.74 5.56 -16.00
N ARG A 434 -44.00 4.57 -15.50
CA ARG A 434 -42.69 4.77 -14.88
C ARG A 434 -41.63 4.09 -15.73
N TYR A 435 -40.73 4.89 -16.29
CA TYR A 435 -39.60 4.43 -17.08
C TYR A 435 -38.34 4.38 -16.22
N ILE A 436 -37.55 3.32 -16.36
CA ILE A 436 -36.30 3.12 -15.61
C ILE A 436 -35.19 2.86 -16.62
N VAL A 437 -34.20 3.76 -16.63
CA VAL A 437 -32.96 3.61 -17.39
C VAL A 437 -31.86 3.19 -16.42
N GLU A 438 -31.17 2.10 -16.70
CA GLU A 438 -30.20 1.45 -15.81
C GLU A 438 -28.90 1.19 -16.58
N ASN A 439 -27.74 1.51 -16.00
CA ASN A 439 -26.45 1.08 -16.56
C ASN A 439 -26.09 -0.31 -16.00
N ARG A 440 -26.06 -1.31 -16.88
CA ARG A 440 -25.65 -2.70 -16.55
C ARG A 440 -24.22 -3.02 -16.97
N GLY A 441 -23.55 -2.11 -17.68
CA GLY A 441 -22.16 -2.30 -18.07
C GLY A 441 -21.19 -2.15 -16.89
N PRO A 442 -19.96 -2.66 -17.02
CA PRO A 442 -18.88 -2.38 -16.07
C PRO A 442 -18.43 -0.92 -16.10
N SER A 443 -18.46 -0.25 -17.26
CA SER A 443 -18.03 1.15 -17.38
C SER A 443 -19.16 2.15 -17.16
N ASP A 444 -18.81 3.28 -16.54
CA ASP A 444 -19.69 4.44 -16.37
C ASP A 444 -20.12 5.06 -17.71
N ILE A 445 -21.28 5.72 -17.70
CA ILE A 445 -21.81 6.52 -18.80
C ILE A 445 -21.74 7.99 -18.40
N ASN A 446 -21.10 8.84 -19.20
CA ASN A 446 -20.96 10.28 -18.88
C ASN A 446 -22.23 11.09 -19.16
N GLU A 447 -22.94 10.75 -20.24
CA GLU A 447 -24.20 11.39 -20.63
C GLU A 447 -24.99 10.44 -21.53
N ALA A 448 -26.31 10.40 -21.34
CA ALA A 448 -27.24 9.81 -22.29
C ALA A 448 -28.44 10.76 -22.52
N VAL A 449 -29.16 10.58 -23.62
CA VAL A 449 -30.39 11.34 -23.90
C VAL A 449 -31.53 10.39 -24.18
N ALA A 450 -32.72 10.76 -23.72
CA ALA A 450 -33.93 9.99 -23.91
C ALA A 450 -35.11 10.86 -24.38
N PHE A 451 -35.94 10.26 -25.23
CA PHE A 451 -37.20 10.82 -25.68
C PHE A 451 -38.34 9.90 -25.26
N ILE A 452 -39.36 10.44 -24.59
CA ILE A 452 -40.59 9.72 -24.30
C ILE A 452 -41.68 10.26 -25.23
N VAL A 453 -42.21 9.38 -26.07
CA VAL A 453 -43.30 9.61 -27.00
C VAL A 453 -44.61 9.35 -26.25
N TRP A 454 -45.34 10.42 -25.94
CA TRP A 454 -46.57 10.37 -25.14
C TRP A 454 -47.83 10.55 -26.01
N PRO A 455 -48.80 9.62 -25.98
CA PRO A 455 -50.02 9.69 -26.79
C PRO A 455 -51.07 10.61 -26.15
N THR A 456 -50.79 11.92 -26.16
CA THR A 456 -51.66 12.96 -25.59
C THR A 456 -53.02 13.05 -26.29
N TYR A 457 -53.05 12.84 -27.60
CA TYR A 457 -54.24 13.01 -28.44
C TYR A 457 -54.56 11.74 -29.24
N ALA A 458 -55.84 11.47 -29.45
CA ALA A 458 -56.31 10.44 -30.36
C ALA A 458 -56.33 10.93 -31.82
N SER A 459 -56.59 10.03 -32.76
CA SER A 459 -56.62 10.33 -34.21
C SER A 459 -57.65 11.40 -34.61
N ASN A 460 -58.70 11.61 -33.82
CA ASN A 460 -59.72 12.64 -34.02
C ASN A 460 -59.33 14.03 -33.46
N GLY A 461 -58.21 14.14 -32.72
CA GLY A 461 -57.73 15.37 -32.10
C GLY A 461 -58.14 15.60 -30.65
N ASP A 462 -59.04 14.78 -30.08
CA ASP A 462 -59.36 14.85 -28.65
C ASP A 462 -58.23 14.30 -27.77
N TYR A 463 -58.27 14.58 -26.47
CA TYR A 463 -57.33 14.02 -25.49
C TYR A 463 -57.48 12.49 -25.35
N LEU A 464 -56.38 11.80 -25.06
CA LEU A 464 -56.31 10.35 -24.87
C LEU A 464 -55.66 9.99 -23.53
N LEU A 465 -54.34 10.21 -23.37
CA LEU A 465 -53.67 10.24 -22.07
C LEU A 465 -53.32 11.68 -21.67
N TYR A 466 -54.15 12.27 -20.82
CA TYR A 466 -54.03 13.66 -20.39
C TYR A 466 -52.99 13.78 -19.25
N LEU A 467 -51.85 14.43 -19.50
CA LEU A 467 -50.79 14.63 -18.50
C LEU A 467 -51.25 15.59 -17.41
N MET A 468 -51.23 15.13 -16.15
CA MET A 468 -51.68 15.91 -14.99
C MET A 468 -50.59 16.82 -14.44
N GLU A 469 -49.35 16.33 -14.40
CA GLU A 469 -48.21 17.00 -13.79
C GLU A 469 -46.98 16.95 -14.73
N GLN A 470 -45.93 17.70 -14.38
CA GLN A 470 -44.66 17.61 -15.12
C GLN A 470 -44.01 16.25 -14.86
N PRO A 471 -43.11 15.78 -15.75
CA PRO A 471 -42.37 14.55 -15.52
C PRO A 471 -41.59 14.63 -14.20
N GLU A 472 -41.89 13.72 -13.28
CA GLU A 472 -41.10 13.52 -12.07
C GLU A 472 -39.87 12.69 -12.40
N VAL A 473 -38.73 13.04 -11.81
CA VAL A 473 -37.42 12.51 -12.20
C VAL A 473 -36.63 12.12 -10.95
N GLU A 474 -36.22 10.86 -10.88
CA GLU A 474 -35.35 10.32 -9.83
C GLU A 474 -33.97 9.99 -10.43
N GLY A 475 -32.89 10.29 -9.72
CA GLY A 475 -31.52 10.02 -10.18
C GLY A 475 -30.87 11.15 -11.00
N PRO A 476 -29.68 10.89 -11.58
CA PRO A 476 -28.86 11.94 -12.19
C PRO A 476 -29.37 12.32 -13.58
N GLY A 477 -30.06 13.46 -13.68
CA GLY A 477 -30.51 14.04 -14.95
C GLY A 477 -31.68 15.01 -14.79
N TRP A 478 -32.33 15.35 -15.89
CA TRP A 478 -33.51 16.23 -15.91
C TRP A 478 -34.31 16.11 -17.21
N CYS A 479 -35.62 16.36 -17.14
CA CYS A 479 -36.50 16.44 -18.31
C CYS A 479 -36.85 17.90 -18.64
N ARG A 480 -36.93 18.24 -19.94
CA ARG A 480 -37.38 19.56 -20.41
C ARG A 480 -38.85 19.76 -20.07
N LYS A 481 -39.16 20.91 -19.44
CA LYS A 481 -40.53 21.32 -19.07
C LYS A 481 -41.48 21.18 -20.28
N VAL A 482 -42.51 20.35 -20.11
CA VAL A 482 -43.49 20.03 -21.14
C VAL A 482 -44.56 21.14 -21.17
N LYS A 483 -44.84 21.68 -22.36
CA LYS A 483 -45.73 22.85 -22.52
C LYS A 483 -47.20 22.54 -22.25
N ASN A 484 -47.69 21.37 -22.68
CA ASN A 484 -49.11 21.00 -22.66
C ASN A 484 -49.44 20.07 -21.48
N VAL A 485 -48.93 20.37 -20.29
CA VAL A 485 -49.29 19.68 -19.04
C VAL A 485 -50.47 20.39 -18.40
N ASN A 486 -51.50 19.63 -18.00
CA ASN A 486 -52.77 20.10 -17.46
C ASN A 486 -53.32 21.39 -18.11
N PRO A 487 -53.47 21.44 -19.45
CA PRO A 487 -53.87 22.67 -20.17
C PRO A 487 -55.29 23.17 -19.85
N LEU A 488 -56.15 22.34 -19.25
CA LEU A 488 -57.49 22.73 -18.76
C LEU A 488 -57.47 23.19 -17.29
N ASN A 489 -56.30 23.18 -16.63
CA ASN A 489 -56.10 23.55 -15.22
C ASN A 489 -57.06 22.82 -14.26
N LEU A 490 -57.18 21.50 -14.43
CA LEU A 490 -57.98 20.63 -13.57
C LEU A 490 -57.39 20.56 -12.16
N GLU A 491 -58.25 20.55 -11.15
CA GLU A 491 -57.87 20.39 -9.74
C GLU A 491 -57.26 19.01 -9.50
N LEU A 492 -56.00 19.02 -9.08
CA LEU A 492 -55.21 17.83 -8.75
C LEU A 492 -55.67 17.22 -7.43
N PHE A 493 -55.98 15.93 -7.46
CA PHE A 493 -56.32 15.17 -6.25
C PHE A 493 -55.05 14.73 -5.54
N LYS A 494 -54.53 15.61 -4.69
CA LYS A 494 -53.58 15.20 -3.65
C LYS A 494 -54.31 14.33 -2.64
N GLU A 495 -53.89 13.09 -2.46
CA GLU A 495 -54.32 12.32 -1.31
C GLU A 495 -53.82 13.00 -0.04
N LYS A 496 -54.75 13.37 0.85
CA LYS A 496 -54.41 13.57 2.25
C LYS A 496 -54.07 12.19 2.81
N ILE A 497 -52.78 11.86 2.83
CA ILE A 497 -52.27 10.74 3.61
C ILE A 497 -52.56 11.08 5.08
N GLN A 498 -53.69 10.59 5.59
CA GLN A 498 -54.03 10.65 7.02
C GLN A 498 -53.36 9.45 7.73
N GLY A 499 -52.05 9.33 7.53
CA GLY A 499 -51.18 8.43 8.25
C GLY A 499 -50.59 9.14 9.47
N ASN A 500 -50.33 8.39 10.54
CA ASN A 500 -49.64 8.93 11.70
C ASN A 500 -48.15 9.11 11.39
N THR A 501 -47.75 10.32 11.00
CA THR A 501 -46.35 10.76 11.04
C THR A 501 -46.10 11.52 12.33
N GLU A 502 -45.84 10.79 13.42
CA GLU A 502 -44.89 11.30 14.41
C GLU A 502 -43.49 11.30 13.80
N PHE A 503 -42.63 12.19 14.33
CA PHE A 503 -41.21 12.34 14.05
C PHE A 503 -40.77 12.99 12.71
N LEU A 504 -40.43 14.28 12.87
CA LEU A 504 -39.33 15.01 12.23
C LEU A 504 -39.46 15.38 10.74
N GLN A 505 -40.16 16.49 10.52
CA GLN A 505 -39.62 17.58 9.72
C GLN A 505 -39.65 18.85 10.59
N GLU A 506 -38.51 19.48 10.86
CA GLU A 506 -38.45 20.90 11.22
C GLU A 506 -37.50 21.57 10.23
N GLU A 507 -38.09 22.40 9.37
CA GLU A 507 -37.45 22.98 8.22
C GLU A 507 -36.95 24.40 8.55
N LEU A 508 -35.73 24.72 8.14
CA LEU A 508 -35.16 26.06 8.30
C LEU A 508 -35.82 27.02 7.31
N ASP A 509 -36.42 28.11 7.78
CA ASP A 509 -36.47 29.36 7.02
C ASP A 509 -36.62 30.60 7.95
N PRO A 510 -36.21 31.81 7.52
CA PRO A 510 -35.87 32.90 8.45
C PRO A 510 -36.94 33.98 8.60
N THR A 511 -36.86 34.75 9.69
CA THR A 511 -37.04 36.23 9.64
C THR A 511 -36.44 36.94 10.87
N SER A 512 -36.29 38.26 10.80
CA SER A 512 -35.37 39.04 11.64
C SER A 512 -36.03 40.07 12.57
N THR A 513 -35.65 40.05 13.85
CA THR A 513 -35.48 41.21 14.77
C THR A 513 -34.56 40.79 15.92
N GLY A 514 -33.66 41.59 16.49
CA GLY A 514 -33.27 42.97 16.22
C GLY A 514 -32.74 43.66 17.49
N SER A 515 -31.54 44.28 17.41
CA SER A 515 -30.77 44.96 18.50
C SER A 515 -29.83 44.04 19.32
N GLY A 516 -28.61 44.46 19.69
CA GLY A 516 -27.85 45.66 19.32
C GLY A 516 -26.67 45.94 20.27
N VAL A 517 -25.65 46.70 19.83
CA VAL A 517 -24.35 46.99 20.54
C VAL A 517 -23.46 45.71 20.61
N GLY A 518 -22.16 45.67 20.28
CA GLY A 518 -21.05 46.66 20.27
C GLY A 518 -20.13 46.36 21.47
N SER A 519 -18.81 46.19 21.43
CA SER A 519 -17.71 46.32 20.43
C SER A 519 -16.57 45.34 20.88
N GLY A 520 -15.46 45.05 20.19
CA GLY A 520 -14.82 45.55 18.96
C GLY A 520 -13.52 44.76 18.65
N GLU A 521 -12.70 45.23 17.71
CA GLU A 521 -11.42 44.62 17.26
C GLU A 521 -10.29 44.70 18.33
N GLY A 522 -9.11 44.06 18.25
CA GLY A 522 -8.50 43.11 17.30
C GLY A 522 -6.94 43.14 17.37
N LEU A 523 -6.26 42.15 16.74
CA LEU A 523 -4.80 42.10 16.40
C LEU A 523 -3.71 41.95 17.52
N LEU A 524 -2.93 40.84 17.43
CA LEU A 524 -1.45 40.68 17.31
C LEU A 524 -0.43 41.75 17.84
N PRO A 525 0.89 41.44 18.09
CA PRO A 525 1.63 40.16 18.24
C PRO A 525 2.73 40.17 19.38
N SER A 526 3.67 39.20 19.36
CA SER A 526 4.97 39.10 20.12
C SER A 526 4.90 38.69 21.61
N SER A 527 5.98 38.26 22.31
CA SER A 527 7.43 38.18 21.99
C SER A 527 8.11 36.88 22.50
N SER A 528 9.45 36.89 22.65
CA SER A 528 10.39 35.75 22.83
C SER A 528 10.79 35.40 24.28
N ASP A 529 11.88 34.61 24.40
CA ASP A 529 12.75 34.33 25.58
C ASP A 529 12.28 33.13 26.43
N GLU A 530 13.02 32.00 26.51
CA GLU A 530 14.37 31.70 27.04
C GLU A 530 14.45 31.49 28.56
N HIS A 531 14.71 30.23 28.95
CA HIS A 531 15.56 29.69 30.04
C HIS A 531 15.06 28.25 30.34
N LEU A 532 15.84 27.16 30.24
CA LEU A 532 17.13 26.74 30.83
C LEU A 532 17.00 26.08 32.23
N LEU A 533 17.83 25.03 32.41
CA LEU A 533 18.19 24.33 33.65
C LEU A 533 17.11 23.38 34.24
N GLU A 534 17.38 22.08 34.44
CA GLU A 534 18.18 21.39 35.51
C GLU A 534 17.32 21.12 36.79
N THR A 535 17.48 20.07 37.59
CA THR A 535 18.49 18.99 37.69
C THR A 535 17.85 17.65 38.17
N GLU A 536 18.67 16.60 38.30
CA GLU A 536 18.39 15.23 38.79
C GLU A 536 17.93 15.14 40.27
N TYR A 537 17.41 13.97 40.73
CA TYR A 537 17.97 13.12 41.84
C TYR A 537 17.01 12.04 42.43
N TYR A 538 17.49 10.79 42.46
CA TYR A 538 17.37 9.72 43.49
C TYR A 538 16.02 9.21 44.07
N SER A 539 15.75 7.93 43.74
CA SER A 539 15.40 6.77 44.61
C SER A 539 15.01 6.92 46.10
N GLY A 540 13.98 6.16 46.53
CA GLY A 540 13.79 5.74 47.94
C GLY A 540 12.43 5.05 48.19
N SER A 541 12.37 3.97 48.99
CA SER A 541 11.17 3.11 49.17
C SER A 541 10.76 2.87 50.64
N SER A 542 9.49 2.45 50.85
CA SER A 542 8.90 1.90 52.11
C SER A 542 8.46 2.95 53.16
N VAL A 543 7.46 2.77 54.05
CA VAL A 543 6.77 1.58 54.64
C VAL A 543 5.24 1.85 54.89
N LYS A 544 4.43 0.77 54.99
CA LYS A 544 3.04 0.53 55.55
C LYS A 544 2.44 1.59 56.53
N GLY A 545 1.11 1.75 56.75
CA GLY A 545 -0.13 1.06 56.28
C GLY A 545 -1.02 0.48 57.43
N ASN A 546 -2.38 0.50 57.38
CA ASN A 546 -3.26 -0.25 58.33
C ASN A 546 -4.79 -0.40 57.96
N ALA A 547 -5.45 -1.45 58.48
CA ALA A 547 -6.93 -1.74 58.71
C ALA A 547 -7.99 -1.64 57.57
N GLY A 548 -9.13 -2.39 57.54
CA GLY A 548 -9.55 -3.62 58.26
C GLY A 548 -11.08 -3.93 58.34
N TYR A 549 -11.55 -5.15 57.97
CA TYR A 549 -12.92 -5.78 58.11
C TYR A 549 -14.12 -5.10 57.39
N GLY A 550 -15.28 -5.74 57.06
CA GLY A 550 -15.84 -7.12 57.15
C GLY A 550 -17.42 -7.08 57.21
N GLN A 551 -18.27 -8.10 57.00
CA GLN A 551 -18.20 -9.49 56.44
C GLN A 551 -19.63 -10.15 56.38
N GLY A 552 -20.03 -10.89 55.31
CA GLY A 552 -21.24 -11.77 55.23
C GLY A 552 -21.65 -12.17 53.78
N THR A 553 -21.87 -13.42 53.28
CA THR A 553 -22.63 -14.66 53.65
C THR A 553 -24.03 -14.77 52.96
N SER A 554 -24.51 -15.89 52.38
CA SER A 554 -23.98 -17.25 52.06
C SER A 554 -25.01 -18.16 51.30
N THR A 555 -24.67 -19.45 51.04
CA THR A 555 -25.47 -20.63 50.53
C THR A 555 -25.64 -20.81 49.01
N SER A 556 -25.41 -21.96 48.33
CA SER A 556 -25.37 -23.44 48.61
C SER A 556 -26.73 -24.16 48.53
N THR A 557 -26.88 -25.44 48.14
CA THR A 557 -25.95 -26.60 48.10
C THR A 557 -25.90 -27.38 46.76
N ASP A 558 -25.52 -28.67 46.76
CA ASP A 558 -24.75 -29.40 45.72
C ASP A 558 -25.14 -30.92 45.65
N ASP A 559 -24.94 -31.66 44.52
CA ASP A 559 -25.09 -33.15 44.48
C ASP A 559 -24.40 -33.93 43.30
N SER A 560 -23.54 -34.93 43.62
CA SER A 560 -23.10 -36.14 42.83
C SER A 560 -22.47 -36.08 41.40
N GLU A 561 -21.74 -37.09 40.86
CA GLU A 561 -20.61 -37.93 41.34
C GLU A 561 -19.90 -38.69 40.15
N SER A 562 -18.72 -39.30 40.36
CA SER A 562 -18.00 -40.31 39.51
C SER A 562 -17.27 -39.80 38.23
N SER A 563 -16.23 -40.46 37.66
CA SER A 563 -15.31 -41.50 38.16
C SER A 563 -13.93 -41.57 37.45
N SER A 564 -12.97 -42.09 38.20
CA SER A 564 -11.55 -42.48 38.00
C SER A 564 -11.09 -43.21 36.72
N ASN A 565 -9.79 -43.09 36.36
CA ASN A 565 -8.79 -44.16 36.66
C ASN A 565 -7.30 -43.84 36.37
N GLN A 566 -6.40 -44.57 37.07
CA GLN A 566 -4.94 -44.64 36.90
C GLN A 566 -4.48 -46.09 37.01
N HIS A 567 -3.31 -46.47 36.45
CA HIS A 567 -2.47 -47.56 36.98
C HIS A 567 -0.99 -47.47 36.51
N HIS A 568 -0.06 -47.49 37.48
CA HIS A 568 1.12 -48.39 37.65
C HIS A 568 2.12 -48.71 36.49
N PHE A 569 3.41 -49.06 36.72
CA PHE A 569 4.18 -49.31 37.95
C PHE A 569 5.73 -49.19 37.75
N ARG A 570 6.45 -48.72 38.79
CA ARG A 570 7.78 -49.17 39.32
C ARG A 570 9.12 -49.03 38.55
N HIS A 571 10.15 -48.67 39.33
CA HIS A 571 11.58 -48.98 39.10
C HIS A 571 11.88 -50.50 39.22
N GLY A 572 12.96 -50.96 38.57
CA GLY A 572 13.62 -52.26 38.83
C GLY A 572 14.92 -52.42 38.03
N SER A 573 15.92 -53.11 38.59
CA SER A 573 17.27 -53.26 38.01
C SER A 573 17.74 -54.71 37.89
N GLN A 574 18.39 -55.05 36.76
CA GLN A 574 19.49 -56.03 36.58
C GLN A 574 19.97 -55.96 35.10
N GLN A 575 21.24 -55.98 34.69
CA GLN A 575 22.42 -56.85 34.95
C GLN A 575 22.45 -58.14 34.08
N GLN A 576 23.67 -58.61 33.72
CA GLN A 576 24.01 -59.83 32.93
C GLN A 576 23.93 -59.71 31.38
N HIS A 577 24.80 -60.36 30.57
CA HIS A 577 26.22 -60.79 30.76
C HIS A 577 26.90 -61.11 29.40
N GLY A 578 28.17 -60.74 29.23
CA GLY A 578 29.07 -61.24 28.16
C GLY A 578 28.81 -60.70 26.73
N GLY A 579 29.75 -60.82 25.79
CA GLY A 579 31.16 -61.24 25.91
C GLY A 579 31.81 -61.59 24.56
N ASN A 580 33.12 -61.31 24.41
CA ASN A 580 34.02 -61.73 23.31
C ASN A 580 33.66 -61.19 21.89
N GLU A 581 34.49 -61.30 20.84
CA GLU A 581 35.94 -61.07 20.58
C GLU A 581 36.18 -61.44 19.08
N GLY A 582 37.25 -60.95 18.43
CA GLY A 582 37.55 -61.25 17.00
C GLY A 582 36.87 -60.25 16.03
N HIS A 583 37.53 -59.42 15.22
CA HIS A 583 38.91 -59.35 14.69
C HIS A 583 39.17 -60.24 13.45
N TYR A 584 40.18 -59.85 12.64
CA TYR A 584 40.55 -60.39 11.30
C TYR A 584 39.55 -60.05 10.16
N ASP A 585 39.95 -59.81 8.89
CA ASP A 585 41.27 -59.42 8.36
C ASP A 585 41.13 -58.71 6.98
N ALA A 586 42.25 -58.23 6.42
CA ALA A 586 42.29 -57.56 5.10
C ALA A 586 42.51 -58.52 3.91
N ASN A 587 42.14 -58.08 2.69
CA ASN A 587 42.89 -58.42 1.46
C ASN A 587 42.50 -57.56 0.22
N ALA A 588 43.29 -57.67 -0.86
CA ALA A 588 43.17 -56.84 -2.08
C ALA A 588 43.32 -57.63 -3.40
N GLY A 589 42.88 -57.02 -4.52
CA GLY A 589 42.99 -57.50 -5.91
C GLY A 589 41.94 -56.80 -6.79
N VAL A 590 42.17 -56.09 -7.91
CA VAL A 590 43.13 -56.09 -9.04
C VAL A 590 42.58 -56.77 -10.31
N GLY A 591 42.39 -55.97 -11.37
CA GLY A 591 42.12 -56.37 -12.76
C GLY A 591 40.64 -56.37 -13.20
N ASN A 592 40.29 -56.23 -14.49
CA ASN A 592 41.06 -55.75 -15.65
C ASN A 592 40.15 -55.48 -16.88
N ASN A 593 40.72 -54.91 -17.97
CA ASN A 593 40.26 -54.98 -19.39
C ASN A 593 39.04 -54.12 -19.86
N HIS A 594 39.22 -53.18 -20.82
CA HIS A 594 38.97 -53.24 -22.30
C HIS A 594 37.47 -53.01 -22.71
N GLU A 595 37.08 -52.45 -23.88
CA GLU A 595 37.78 -52.16 -25.15
C GLU A 595 37.15 -51.02 -26.02
N SER A 596 38.00 -50.21 -26.70
CA SER A 596 37.81 -49.47 -27.99
C SER A 596 36.55 -48.56 -28.22
N THR A 597 36.41 -47.72 -29.28
CA THR A 597 37.13 -47.58 -30.58
C THR A 597 37.12 -46.13 -31.12
N PHE A 598 38.21 -45.78 -31.83
CA PHE A 598 38.52 -44.69 -32.80
C PHE A 598 37.38 -43.93 -33.58
N HIS A 599 37.59 -42.79 -34.28
CA HIS A 599 38.82 -42.19 -34.86
C HIS A 599 38.75 -40.66 -35.16
N ARG A 600 39.88 -39.94 -34.95
CA ARG A 600 40.47 -38.81 -35.73
C ARG A 600 39.61 -37.92 -36.65
N SER A 601 39.85 -36.60 -36.57
CA SER A 601 40.75 -35.91 -37.52
C SER A 601 41.34 -34.62 -36.92
N SER A 602 42.42 -34.09 -37.50
CA SER A 602 43.27 -33.04 -36.89
C SER A 602 43.96 -32.17 -37.95
N SER A 603 44.16 -30.88 -37.68
CA SER A 603 45.12 -30.04 -38.42
C SER A 603 45.76 -29.01 -37.48
N SER A 604 47.04 -28.67 -37.71
CA SER A 604 47.89 -27.93 -36.77
C SER A 604 48.95 -27.09 -37.50
N SER A 605 49.03 -25.79 -37.19
CA SER A 605 50.13 -24.88 -37.58
C SER A 605 49.82 -23.43 -37.14
N ASN A 606 50.77 -22.53 -36.89
CA ASN A 606 52.10 -22.65 -36.25
C ASN A 606 52.65 -21.23 -35.98
N ILE A 607 53.43 -21.08 -34.89
CA ILE A 607 54.56 -20.14 -34.69
C ILE A 607 54.41 -18.64 -35.08
N GLY A 608 54.66 -17.74 -34.12
CA GLY A 608 55.04 -16.34 -34.37
C GLY A 608 55.60 -15.67 -33.09
N THR A 609 56.82 -15.12 -33.13
CA THR A 609 57.54 -14.61 -31.94
C THR A 609 58.43 -13.39 -32.22
N SER A 610 58.21 -12.29 -31.48
CA SER A 610 59.09 -11.10 -31.32
C SER A 610 58.40 -10.17 -30.29
N ASP A 611 58.94 -9.68 -29.16
CA ASP A 611 60.30 -9.41 -28.62
C ASP A 611 60.91 -8.01 -28.94
N SER A 612 61.52 -7.40 -27.91
CA SER A 612 62.02 -6.00 -27.77
C SER A 612 60.94 -4.91 -27.98
N GLY A 613 60.78 -3.87 -27.14
CA GLY A 613 61.68 -2.75 -26.80
C GLY A 613 60.86 -1.44 -26.96
N GLU A 614 61.11 -0.28 -26.37
CA GLU A 614 62.21 0.27 -25.55
C GLU A 614 61.64 1.34 -24.57
N ARG A 615 62.48 2.12 -23.85
CA ARG A 615 62.10 2.92 -22.68
C ARG A 615 62.79 4.31 -22.66
N VAL A 616 62.03 5.40 -22.75
CA VAL A 616 62.54 6.79 -22.63
C VAL A 616 61.69 7.62 -21.65
N LYS A 617 62.33 8.53 -20.90
CA LYS A 617 61.70 9.47 -19.94
C LYS A 617 61.86 10.92 -20.40
N THR A 618 60.81 11.74 -20.23
CA THR A 618 60.82 13.20 -19.89
C THR A 618 59.35 13.66 -19.72
N SER A 619 58.87 14.50 -18.79
CA SER A 619 59.39 15.66 -18.03
C SER A 619 59.65 16.93 -18.87
N SER A 620 59.07 18.11 -18.60
CA SER A 620 57.97 18.56 -17.70
C SER A 620 57.67 20.08 -17.97
N TYR A 621 56.80 20.70 -17.16
CA TYR A 621 56.54 22.17 -16.98
C TYR A 621 55.64 22.95 -17.98
N TYR A 622 54.60 23.59 -17.41
CA TYR A 622 54.04 24.96 -17.61
C TYR A 622 53.71 25.49 -19.06
N GLU A 623 52.81 26.44 -19.28
CA GLU A 623 52.22 27.49 -18.41
C GLU A 623 50.72 27.81 -18.74
N GLU A 624 50.09 28.56 -17.84
CA GLU A 624 48.70 29.03 -17.81
C GLU A 624 48.38 30.18 -18.80
N LYS A 625 47.10 30.33 -19.21
CA LYS A 625 46.56 31.65 -19.63
C LYS A 625 45.05 31.86 -19.43
N VAL A 626 44.74 32.75 -18.49
CA VAL A 626 43.46 33.49 -18.29
C VAL A 626 43.18 34.46 -19.48
N TYR A 627 42.00 35.08 -19.71
CA TYR A 627 40.90 35.53 -18.82
C TYR A 627 39.55 35.77 -19.56
N ARG A 628 38.43 35.61 -18.84
CA ARG A 628 37.16 36.40 -18.82
C ARG A 628 36.56 37.07 -20.10
N SER A 629 35.40 36.54 -20.53
CA SER A 629 34.08 37.20 -20.67
C SER A 629 33.89 38.64 -21.22
N SER A 630 32.93 38.84 -22.15
CA SER A 630 31.69 39.64 -21.91
C SER A 630 30.68 39.67 -23.10
N SER A 631 29.39 39.90 -22.77
CA SER A 631 28.22 40.42 -23.55
C SER A 631 28.33 40.70 -25.06
N SER A 632 27.33 40.46 -25.94
CA SER A 632 25.89 40.04 -25.82
C SER A 632 25.33 39.63 -27.23
N LYS A 633 24.07 39.67 -27.72
CA LYS A 633 22.78 40.34 -27.35
C LYS A 633 21.54 39.75 -28.11
N THR A 634 20.40 40.47 -28.04
CA THR A 634 19.12 40.43 -28.80
C THR A 634 19.21 40.15 -30.32
N SER A 635 18.17 39.68 -31.06
CA SER A 635 16.78 39.23 -30.75
C SER A 635 16.06 38.62 -31.99
N SER A 636 15.09 37.71 -31.77
CA SER A 636 13.88 37.38 -32.57
C SER A 636 13.77 37.69 -34.10
N ALA A 637 13.46 36.67 -34.93
CA ALA A 637 12.34 36.69 -35.91
C ALA A 637 12.09 35.37 -36.68
N SER A 638 10.81 35.10 -36.94
CA SER A 638 10.15 33.98 -37.63
C SER A 638 10.53 33.62 -39.09
N LYS A 639 10.40 32.33 -39.44
CA LYS A 639 9.94 31.81 -40.76
C LYS A 639 9.09 30.55 -40.50
N THR A 640 7.79 30.45 -40.82
CA THR A 640 7.16 30.24 -42.15
C THR A 640 7.74 29.08 -42.98
N SER A 641 6.90 28.08 -43.26
CA SER A 641 7.14 27.00 -44.23
C SER A 641 6.01 26.97 -45.27
N SER A 642 6.35 26.67 -46.52
CA SER A 642 5.46 26.77 -47.68
C SER A 642 4.86 25.42 -48.08
N SER A 643 3.59 25.40 -48.49
CA SER A 643 2.94 24.23 -49.07
C SER A 643 3.43 23.93 -50.50
N LEU A 644 3.50 22.64 -50.84
CA LEU A 644 3.70 22.13 -52.20
C LEU A 644 2.42 21.42 -52.67
N SER A 645 2.04 21.65 -53.93
CA SER A 645 0.78 21.18 -54.49
C SER A 645 0.94 19.89 -55.30
N GLY A 646 0.17 18.86 -54.94
CA GLY A 646 -0.05 17.66 -55.74
C GLY A 646 -1.52 17.54 -56.11
N GLY A 647 -1.85 17.66 -57.40
CA GLY A 647 -3.23 17.60 -57.89
C GLY A 647 -3.56 16.27 -58.57
N SER A 648 -4.82 15.83 -58.48
CA SER A 648 -5.35 14.77 -59.34
C SER A 648 -6.85 14.89 -59.59
N LYS A 649 -7.17 15.34 -60.81
CA LYS A 649 -8.32 15.07 -61.69
C LYS A 649 -9.71 14.78 -61.07
N TYR A 650 -10.66 15.61 -61.50
CA TYR A 650 -12.10 15.35 -61.44
C TYR A 650 -12.50 14.09 -62.22
N HIS A 651 -13.56 13.42 -61.76
CA HIS A 651 -14.56 12.83 -62.64
C HIS A 651 -15.93 13.44 -62.32
N GLN A 652 -16.73 13.70 -63.35
CA GLN A 652 -17.99 14.41 -63.25
C GLN A 652 -19.12 13.55 -63.81
N ALA A 653 -20.17 13.37 -63.02
CA ALA A 653 -21.47 12.84 -63.42
C ALA A 653 -22.54 13.72 -62.75
N GLY A 654 -23.69 13.91 -63.40
CA GLY A 654 -24.70 14.86 -62.92
C GLY A 654 -26.11 14.56 -63.44
N SER A 655 -27.03 15.49 -63.21
CA SER A 655 -28.49 15.31 -63.23
C SER A 655 -29.02 14.51 -62.02
N SER A 656 -30.21 14.79 -61.46
CA SER A 656 -31.28 15.73 -61.88
C SER A 656 -31.70 16.68 -60.75
N HIS A 657 -32.53 17.70 -61.08
CA HIS A 657 -33.30 18.47 -60.10
C HIS A 657 -34.38 17.60 -59.43
N ASP A 658 -34.81 18.02 -58.24
CA ASP A 658 -36.19 18.44 -58.00
C ASP A 658 -36.21 19.47 -56.85
N ASP A 659 -36.94 20.58 -57.02
CA ASP A 659 -37.00 21.69 -56.08
C ASP A 659 -38.18 21.57 -55.11
N PHE A 660 -37.96 21.82 -53.82
CA PHE A 660 -39.02 22.38 -52.98
C PHE A 660 -38.49 23.24 -51.82
N TYR A 661 -39.23 24.30 -51.48
CA TYR A 661 -38.81 25.32 -50.53
C TYR A 661 -38.85 24.85 -49.08
N GLY A 662 -37.83 25.25 -48.31
CA GLY A 662 -37.81 25.23 -46.85
C GLY A 662 -37.15 26.49 -46.33
N ALA A 663 -37.91 27.39 -45.72
CA ALA A 663 -37.42 28.67 -45.24
C ALA A 663 -36.47 28.51 -44.04
N SER A 664 -35.43 29.34 -43.99
CA SER A 664 -34.53 29.49 -42.84
C SER A 664 -34.95 30.67 -41.97
N ASP A 665 -35.41 30.40 -40.75
CA ASP A 665 -35.49 31.43 -39.71
C ASP A 665 -34.07 31.80 -39.25
N ASP A 666 -33.55 32.93 -39.74
CA ASP A 666 -32.27 33.49 -39.31
C ASP A 666 -32.43 34.20 -37.95
N MET A 667 -31.90 33.61 -36.88
CA MET A 667 -31.88 34.22 -35.55
C MET A 667 -30.47 34.70 -35.18
N TRP A 668 -30.29 36.02 -35.19
CA TRP A 668 -29.03 36.69 -34.88
C TRP A 668 -28.87 36.93 -33.36
N ASP A 669 -27.64 36.93 -32.88
CA ASP A 669 -27.31 37.49 -31.55
C ASP A 669 -27.53 39.02 -31.56
N PRO A 670 -28.01 39.66 -30.47
CA PRO A 670 -28.16 41.12 -30.39
C PRO A 670 -26.87 41.93 -30.67
N ASN A 671 -25.68 41.30 -30.62
CA ASN A 671 -24.39 41.90 -30.96
C ASN A 671 -23.91 41.58 -32.39
N GLY A 672 -24.73 40.96 -33.24
CA GLY A 672 -24.50 40.85 -34.68
C GLY A 672 -23.42 39.85 -35.14
N ASN A 673 -22.87 39.03 -34.25
CA ASN A 673 -21.82 38.07 -34.58
C ASN A 673 -22.36 36.74 -35.14
N ALA A 674 -21.77 36.26 -36.24
CA ALA A 674 -22.13 34.98 -36.84
C ALA A 674 -21.56 33.79 -36.04
N LEU A 675 -22.42 32.88 -35.60
CA LEU A 675 -22.01 31.67 -34.86
C LEU A 675 -21.30 30.64 -35.77
N PRO A 676 -20.40 29.80 -35.22
CA PRO A 676 -19.69 28.80 -36.01
C PRO A 676 -20.63 27.80 -36.70
N ARG A 677 -20.27 27.43 -37.94
CA ARG A 677 -21.02 26.47 -38.78
C ARG A 677 -21.41 25.21 -38.00
N THR A 678 -22.68 24.85 -38.09
CA THR A 678 -23.25 23.64 -37.49
C THR A 678 -22.44 22.39 -37.86
N LYS A 679 -22.04 21.60 -36.85
CA LYS A 679 -21.48 20.26 -37.05
C LYS A 679 -22.46 19.45 -37.92
N ARG A 680 -21.95 18.75 -38.94
CA ARG A 680 -22.71 17.72 -39.67
C ARG A 680 -23.34 16.79 -38.63
N GLN A 681 -24.67 16.66 -38.65
CA GLN A 681 -25.38 15.74 -37.75
C GLN A 681 -24.87 14.31 -38.00
N ALA A 682 -24.48 13.61 -36.95
CA ALA A 682 -23.97 12.25 -37.04
C ALA A 682 -25.00 11.33 -37.71
N PRO A 683 -24.61 10.35 -38.56
CA PRO A 683 -25.57 9.56 -39.33
C PRO A 683 -26.66 8.89 -38.48
N TRP A 684 -26.26 8.32 -37.33
CA TRP A 684 -27.17 7.67 -36.37
C TRP A 684 -28.24 8.59 -35.78
N MET A 685 -28.03 9.91 -35.80
CA MET A 685 -28.98 10.91 -35.30
C MET A 685 -30.28 10.89 -36.11
N LYS A 686 -30.23 10.47 -37.38
CA LYS A 686 -31.42 10.38 -38.25
C LYS A 686 -32.38 9.30 -37.77
N ASP A 687 -31.87 8.10 -37.48
CA ASP A 687 -32.71 6.95 -37.13
C ASP A 687 -33.19 7.02 -35.68
N PHE A 688 -32.33 7.46 -34.76
CA PHE A 688 -32.73 7.78 -33.39
C PHE A 688 -33.83 8.86 -33.34
N ARG A 689 -33.71 9.92 -34.16
CA ARG A 689 -34.76 10.95 -34.28
C ARG A 689 -36.00 10.47 -35.02
N ARG A 690 -35.90 9.47 -35.90
CA ARG A 690 -37.04 8.83 -36.58
C ARG A 690 -37.87 8.05 -35.56
N GLU A 691 -37.22 7.19 -34.80
CA GLU A 691 -37.83 6.36 -33.75
C GLU A 691 -38.48 7.21 -32.65
N ALA A 692 -37.78 8.26 -32.21
CA ALA A 692 -38.25 9.23 -31.22
C ALA A 692 -39.31 10.25 -31.73
N LYS A 693 -39.71 10.16 -33.01
CA LYS A 693 -40.80 10.95 -33.61
C LYS A 693 -41.96 10.12 -34.13
N ASP A 694 -41.83 8.79 -34.12
CA ASP A 694 -42.91 7.89 -34.48
C ASP A 694 -43.95 7.84 -33.36
N CYS A 695 -45.10 8.49 -33.59
CA CYS A 695 -46.29 8.46 -32.74
C CYS A 695 -47.11 7.16 -32.86
N GLY A 696 -46.68 6.20 -33.70
CA GLY A 696 -47.44 5.00 -34.04
C GLY A 696 -48.61 5.26 -35.02
N PRO A 697 -49.25 4.19 -35.53
CA PRO A 697 -50.27 4.30 -36.57
C PRO A 697 -51.62 4.86 -36.10
N THR A 698 -51.83 5.02 -34.80
CA THR A 698 -53.13 5.38 -34.19
C THR A 698 -53.21 6.82 -33.66
N THR A 699 -52.10 7.57 -33.57
CA THR A 699 -52.11 8.96 -33.10
C THR A 699 -51.41 9.88 -34.09
N SER A 700 -52.12 10.94 -34.51
CA SER A 700 -51.63 11.93 -35.48
C SER A 700 -50.81 13.06 -34.84
N ASN A 701 -50.87 13.20 -33.52
CA ASN A 701 -50.18 14.22 -32.75
C ASN A 701 -49.81 13.69 -31.35
N CYS A 702 -48.52 13.46 -31.10
CA CYS A 702 -48.01 12.97 -29.82
C CYS A 702 -47.06 13.99 -29.16
N THR A 703 -47.04 14.05 -27.84
CA THR A 703 -46.12 14.94 -27.10
C THR A 703 -44.79 14.25 -26.88
N ILE A 704 -43.71 14.88 -27.36
CA ILE A 704 -42.34 14.38 -27.18
C ILE A 704 -41.72 15.06 -25.96
N ILE A 705 -41.47 14.27 -24.92
CA ILE A 705 -40.77 14.67 -23.70
C ILE A 705 -39.29 14.36 -23.93
N ASN A 706 -38.39 15.31 -23.64
CA ASN A 706 -36.95 15.20 -23.89
C ASN A 706 -36.22 15.28 -22.55
N CYS A 707 -35.45 14.24 -22.22
CA CYS A 707 -34.70 14.14 -20.97
C CYS A 707 -33.21 13.95 -21.25
N THR A 708 -32.40 14.70 -20.51
CA THR A 708 -30.94 14.55 -20.49
C THR A 708 -30.58 13.76 -19.23
N ILE A 709 -29.94 12.62 -19.42
CA ILE A 709 -29.45 11.74 -18.36
C ILE A 709 -28.00 12.13 -18.12
N GLY A 710 -27.67 12.41 -16.85
CA GLY A 710 -26.32 12.75 -16.42
C GLY A 710 -25.42 11.51 -16.31
N PRO A 711 -24.35 11.60 -15.51
CA PRO A 711 -23.47 10.46 -15.26
C PRO A 711 -24.24 9.30 -14.60
N LEU A 712 -24.10 8.09 -15.14
CA LEU A 712 -24.59 6.84 -14.53
C LEU A 712 -23.40 5.91 -14.30
N GLY A 713 -23.05 5.65 -13.04
CA GLY A 713 -22.13 4.60 -12.66
C GLY A 713 -22.72 3.20 -12.85
N GLN A 714 -21.98 2.17 -12.46
CA GLN A 714 -22.48 0.78 -12.50
C GLN A 714 -23.74 0.61 -11.61
N ALA A 715 -24.80 0.03 -12.17
CA ALA A 715 -26.12 -0.17 -11.55
C ALA A 715 -26.89 1.11 -11.14
N ASP A 716 -26.39 2.31 -11.44
CA ASP A 716 -27.13 3.57 -11.26
C ASP A 716 -28.37 3.63 -12.15
N LYS A 717 -29.36 4.40 -11.69
CA LYS A 717 -30.70 4.47 -12.31
C LYS A 717 -31.14 5.91 -12.50
N PHE A 718 -31.69 6.17 -13.68
CA PHE A 718 -32.43 7.38 -14.00
C PHE A 718 -33.87 7.01 -14.29
N ILE A 719 -34.81 7.58 -13.53
CA ILE A 719 -36.21 7.16 -13.52
C ILE A 719 -37.08 8.36 -13.88
N VAL A 720 -38.09 8.13 -14.74
CA VAL A 720 -39.05 9.16 -15.13
C VAL A 720 -40.47 8.64 -14.91
N THR A 721 -41.19 9.31 -14.02
CA THR A 721 -42.59 8.99 -13.68
C THR A 721 -43.53 9.98 -14.37
N LEU A 722 -44.50 9.46 -15.12
CA LEU A 722 -45.47 10.24 -15.89
C LEU A 722 -46.89 9.92 -15.41
N ARG A 723 -47.47 10.87 -14.66
CA ARG A 723 -48.83 10.77 -14.10
C ARG A 723 -49.87 11.40 -15.04
N ALA A 724 -50.85 10.61 -15.45
CA ALA A 724 -51.90 11.02 -16.38
C ALA A 724 -53.29 10.54 -15.94
N ARG A 725 -54.32 11.13 -16.57
CA ARG A 725 -55.71 10.66 -16.52
C ARG A 725 -56.13 10.14 -17.89
N LEU A 726 -56.84 9.02 -17.90
CA LEU A 726 -57.38 8.39 -19.10
C LEU A 726 -58.64 9.13 -19.54
N TRP A 727 -58.72 9.62 -20.78
CA TRP A 727 -59.83 10.45 -21.22
C TRP A 727 -61.05 9.61 -21.70
N ILE A 728 -61.90 9.22 -20.74
CA ILE A 728 -62.94 8.18 -20.95
C ILE A 728 -63.91 8.47 -22.09
N HIS A 729 -64.31 9.73 -22.29
CA HIS A 729 -65.26 10.06 -23.35
C HIS A 729 -64.68 9.82 -24.75
N THR A 730 -63.38 10.07 -24.97
CA THR A 730 -62.75 9.85 -26.28
C THR A 730 -62.54 8.38 -26.56
N LEU A 731 -62.26 7.55 -25.54
CA LEU A 731 -62.27 6.09 -25.71
C LEU A 731 -63.65 5.57 -26.12
N ALA A 732 -64.68 6.00 -25.38
CA ALA A 732 -66.03 5.51 -25.59
C ALA A 732 -66.70 6.05 -26.87
N ASP A 733 -66.33 7.25 -27.32
CA ASP A 733 -66.82 7.86 -28.57
C ASP A 733 -66.04 7.33 -29.80
N LEU A 734 -64.83 6.78 -29.63
CA LEU A 734 -64.05 6.08 -30.68
C LEU A 734 -64.28 4.56 -30.74
N GLY A 735 -65.16 4.01 -29.89
CA GLY A 735 -65.49 2.57 -29.88
C GLY A 735 -64.39 1.66 -29.31
N TYR A 736 -63.45 2.22 -28.55
CA TYR A 736 -62.42 1.45 -27.84
C TYR A 736 -63.03 0.71 -26.63
N GLY A 737 -63.51 -0.51 -26.88
CA GLY A 737 -63.81 -1.51 -25.87
C GLY A 737 -62.52 -1.99 -25.22
N ASP A 738 -61.98 -3.11 -25.69
CA ASP A 738 -60.63 -3.54 -25.33
C ASP A 738 -59.61 -2.71 -26.10
N ALA A 739 -58.77 -1.94 -25.42
CA ALA A 739 -57.76 -1.10 -26.06
C ALA A 739 -56.42 -1.11 -25.30
N SER A 740 -55.34 -1.27 -26.07
CA SER A 740 -53.98 -1.08 -25.57
C SER A 740 -53.42 0.27 -26.05
N ILE A 741 -53.44 1.29 -25.20
CA ILE A 741 -52.67 2.52 -25.47
C ILE A 741 -51.20 2.22 -25.17
N SER A 742 -50.25 2.81 -25.92
CA SER A 742 -48.83 2.69 -25.59
C SER A 742 -48.09 4.02 -25.66
N SER A 743 -47.28 4.33 -24.65
CA SER A 743 -46.19 5.30 -24.77
C SER A 743 -44.87 4.58 -25.03
N LYS A 744 -43.89 5.26 -25.62
CA LYS A 744 -42.60 4.68 -26.03
C LYS A 744 -41.45 5.56 -25.56
N MET A 745 -40.52 5.02 -24.77
CA MET A 745 -39.24 5.67 -24.48
C MET A 745 -38.16 5.16 -25.43
N VAL A 746 -37.34 6.07 -25.94
CA VAL A 746 -36.17 5.78 -26.79
C VAL A 746 -34.96 6.49 -26.18
N ALA A 747 -33.94 5.74 -25.75
CA ALA A 747 -32.75 6.29 -25.10
C ALA A 747 -31.45 5.89 -25.81
N ARG A 748 -30.43 6.76 -25.76
CA ARG A 748 -29.12 6.52 -26.36
C ARG A 748 -28.02 7.22 -25.55
N VAL A 749 -26.90 6.53 -25.33
CA VAL A 749 -25.67 7.15 -24.82
C VAL A 749 -25.13 8.19 -25.81
N THR A 750 -24.76 9.36 -25.29
CA THR A 750 -24.17 10.48 -26.05
C THR A 750 -22.73 10.77 -25.66
N SER A 751 -22.29 10.37 -24.46
CA SER A 751 -20.91 10.54 -23.99
C SER A 751 -20.45 9.36 -23.14
N LEU A 752 -19.20 8.93 -23.34
CA LEU A 752 -18.50 7.93 -22.53
C LEU A 752 -17.23 8.52 -21.90
N PRO A 753 -16.70 7.89 -20.84
CA PRO A 753 -15.35 8.14 -20.32
C PRO A 753 -14.26 8.04 -21.39
N HIS A 754 -13.10 8.65 -21.12
CA HIS A 754 -11.86 8.57 -21.91
C HIS A 754 -11.96 9.03 -23.39
N GLY A 755 -13.09 9.62 -23.80
CA GLY A 755 -13.32 10.08 -25.17
C GLY A 755 -13.58 8.94 -26.17
N VAL A 756 -14.05 7.79 -25.69
CA VAL A 756 -14.51 6.68 -26.54
C VAL A 756 -15.79 7.10 -27.27
N ASP A 757 -15.87 6.85 -28.58
CA ASP A 757 -17.04 7.20 -29.39
C ASP A 757 -18.20 6.21 -29.12
N PRO A 758 -19.36 6.64 -28.58
CA PRO A 758 -20.51 5.77 -28.32
C PRO A 758 -21.25 5.29 -29.59
N SER A 759 -20.73 5.55 -30.79
CA SER A 759 -21.36 5.17 -32.06
C SER A 759 -21.50 3.65 -32.28
N TYR A 760 -20.74 2.80 -31.56
CA TYR A 760 -20.93 1.34 -31.58
C TYR A 760 -22.19 0.89 -30.84
N MET A 761 -22.66 1.66 -29.85
CA MET A 761 -23.89 1.34 -29.13
C MET A 761 -25.13 1.68 -29.97
N ARG A 762 -26.14 0.82 -29.87
CA ARG A 762 -27.48 1.07 -30.41
C ARG A 762 -28.27 1.95 -29.45
N PHE A 763 -29.34 2.56 -29.93
CA PHE A 763 -30.36 3.10 -29.04
C PHE A 763 -31.18 1.93 -28.47
N GLN A 764 -31.72 2.11 -27.27
CA GLN A 764 -32.74 1.23 -26.69
C GLN A 764 -34.11 1.86 -26.89
N ALA A 765 -35.14 1.02 -27.07
CA ALA A 765 -36.53 1.47 -27.19
C ALA A 765 -37.47 0.51 -26.45
N THR A 766 -38.27 1.05 -25.54
CA THR A 766 -39.20 0.27 -24.70
C THR A 766 -40.55 0.96 -24.66
N ALA A 767 -41.62 0.19 -24.87
CA ALA A 767 -42.99 0.69 -24.87
C ALA A 767 -43.77 0.16 -23.64
N VAL A 768 -44.39 1.07 -22.90
CA VAL A 768 -45.33 0.75 -21.80
C VAL A 768 -46.73 0.70 -22.40
N LYS A 769 -47.49 -0.36 -22.09
CA LYS A 769 -48.84 -0.60 -22.64
C LYS A 769 -49.91 -0.54 -21.55
N SER A 770 -50.86 0.36 -21.72
CA SER A 770 -52.07 0.46 -20.91
C SER A 770 -53.11 -0.51 -21.41
N ILE A 771 -53.25 -1.66 -20.75
CA ILE A 771 -54.40 -2.55 -20.94
C ILE A 771 -55.59 -1.92 -20.24
N ILE A 772 -56.56 -1.46 -21.05
CA ILE A 772 -57.77 -0.79 -20.59
C ILE A 772 -58.94 -1.73 -20.86
N ASN A 773 -59.64 -2.08 -19.78
CA ASN A 773 -60.79 -2.95 -19.82
C ASN A 773 -62.05 -2.13 -19.48
N PRO A 774 -63.11 -2.18 -20.30
CA PRO A 774 -64.40 -1.67 -19.88
C PRO A 774 -64.90 -2.57 -18.77
N GLY A 775 -65.09 -2.02 -17.58
CA GLY A 775 -65.75 -2.73 -16.50
C GLY A 775 -67.20 -2.95 -16.89
N ASP A 776 -67.63 -4.21 -16.95
CA ASP A 776 -68.99 -4.60 -17.29
C ASP A 776 -70.04 -3.73 -16.57
N GLU A 777 -71.17 -3.50 -17.23
CA GLU A 777 -72.35 -3.05 -16.51
C GLU A 777 -72.73 -4.16 -15.52
N ILE A 778 -72.30 -4.00 -14.26
CA ILE A 778 -72.89 -4.70 -13.12
C ILE A 778 -74.35 -4.27 -13.12
N PHE A 779 -75.20 -5.11 -13.71
CA PHE A 779 -76.64 -4.94 -13.65
C PHE A 779 -77.02 -4.88 -12.17
N GLU A 780 -77.32 -3.69 -11.66
CA GLU A 780 -77.95 -3.54 -10.36
C GLU A 780 -79.19 -4.43 -10.37
N ALA A 781 -79.14 -5.51 -9.61
CA ALA A 781 -80.18 -6.52 -9.57
C ALA A 781 -81.41 -5.89 -8.93
N LYS A 782 -82.25 -5.26 -9.77
CA LYS A 782 -83.43 -4.48 -9.36
C LYS A 782 -84.16 -5.24 -8.26
N PRO A 783 -84.25 -4.68 -7.04
CA PRO A 783 -84.62 -5.46 -5.86
C PRO A 783 -85.96 -6.12 -6.10
N VAL A 784 -85.95 -7.45 -6.09
CA VAL A 784 -87.12 -8.25 -6.50
C VAL A 784 -88.31 -7.84 -5.64
N PRO A 785 -89.42 -7.37 -6.25
CA PRO A 785 -90.52 -6.78 -5.49
C PRO A 785 -91.04 -7.72 -4.40
N TRP A 786 -91.32 -7.18 -3.21
CA TRP A 786 -91.64 -7.99 -2.03
C TRP A 786 -92.83 -8.96 -2.20
N TRP A 787 -93.76 -8.63 -3.11
CA TRP A 787 -94.88 -9.49 -3.48
C TRP A 787 -94.46 -10.80 -4.16
N VAL A 788 -93.27 -10.85 -4.78
CA VAL A 788 -92.69 -12.08 -5.34
C VAL A 788 -92.26 -13.02 -4.23
N TYR A 789 -91.62 -12.52 -3.16
CA TYR A 789 -91.31 -13.33 -1.98
C TYR A 789 -92.59 -13.83 -1.29
N LEU A 790 -93.65 -13.00 -1.24
CA LEU A 790 -94.96 -13.40 -0.73
C LEU A 790 -95.58 -14.54 -1.57
N LEU A 791 -95.57 -14.42 -2.91
CA LEU A 791 -96.07 -15.47 -3.81
C LEU A 791 -95.22 -16.75 -3.73
N ALA A 792 -93.90 -16.64 -3.63
CA ALA A 792 -93.01 -17.78 -3.46
C ALA A 792 -93.27 -18.51 -2.13
N ALA A 793 -93.50 -17.78 -1.04
CA ALA A 793 -93.87 -18.34 0.25
C ALA A 793 -95.25 -19.02 0.21
N LEU A 794 -96.26 -18.39 -0.40
CA LEU A 794 -97.60 -18.97 -0.55
C LEU A 794 -97.61 -20.21 -1.45
N GLY A 795 -96.91 -20.17 -2.58
CA GLY A 795 -96.75 -21.31 -3.49
C GLY A 795 -95.97 -22.46 -2.84
N GLY A 796 -94.89 -22.15 -2.13
CA GLY A 796 -94.11 -23.12 -1.35
C GLY A 796 -94.93 -23.78 -0.24
N LEU A 797 -95.75 -23.02 0.49
CA LEU A 797 -96.61 -23.54 1.55
C LEU A 797 -97.78 -24.38 1.00
N LEU A 798 -98.34 -24.02 -0.16
CA LEU A 798 -99.34 -24.84 -0.86
C LEU A 798 -98.73 -26.14 -1.39
N LEU A 799 -97.51 -26.10 -1.95
CA LEU A 799 -96.78 -27.29 -2.38
C LEU A 799 -96.37 -28.18 -1.19
N LEU A 800 -96.00 -27.57 -0.06
CA LEU A 800 -95.74 -28.29 1.20
C LEU A 800 -97.01 -28.99 1.71
N LEU A 801 -98.18 -28.34 1.68
CA LEU A 801 -99.45 -28.96 2.06
C LEU A 801 -99.83 -30.12 1.13
N LEU A 802 -99.61 -29.99 -0.19
CA LEU A 802 -99.79 -31.10 -1.14
C LEU A 802 -98.83 -32.26 -0.88
N LEU A 803 -97.56 -31.98 -0.55
CA LEU A 803 -96.59 -33.01 -0.16
C LEU A 803 -96.97 -33.69 1.16
N ILE A 804 -97.41 -32.93 2.17
CA ILE A 804 -97.88 -33.48 3.46
C ILE A 804 -99.12 -34.36 3.22
N TYR A 805 -100.07 -33.92 2.40
CA TYR A 805 -101.24 -34.73 2.02
C TYR A 805 -100.85 -36.01 1.28
N GLY A 806 -99.90 -35.92 0.34
CA GLY A 806 -99.34 -37.07 -0.38
C GLY A 806 -98.67 -38.08 0.56
N LEU A 807 -97.75 -37.61 1.42
CA LEU A 807 -97.03 -38.44 2.41
C LEU A 807 -97.97 -39.04 3.47
N TYR A 808 -99.02 -38.31 3.87
CA TYR A 808 -100.09 -38.80 4.73
C TYR A 808 -100.88 -39.94 4.05
N LYS A 809 -101.31 -39.74 2.78
CA LYS A 809 -102.05 -40.76 2.02
C LYS A 809 -101.20 -41.98 1.67
N CYS A 810 -99.88 -41.80 1.50
CA CYS A 810 -98.89 -42.87 1.37
C CYS A 810 -98.49 -43.51 2.72
N GLY A 811 -99.10 -43.10 3.84
CA GLY A 811 -98.95 -43.75 5.15
C GLY A 811 -97.63 -43.48 5.89
N PHE A 812 -96.78 -42.58 5.41
CA PHE A 812 -95.41 -42.35 5.88
C PHE A 812 -95.31 -42.05 7.39
N PHE A 813 -96.31 -41.39 7.96
CA PHE A 813 -96.35 -40.98 9.37
C PHE A 813 -96.77 -42.10 10.36
N LYS A 814 -97.03 -43.33 9.91
CA LYS A 814 -97.40 -44.47 10.79
C LYS A 814 -96.19 -45.36 11.13
N ARG A 815 -95.33 -44.94 12.06
CA ARG A 815 -94.21 -45.77 12.56
C ARG A 815 -94.57 -46.54 13.84
N LYS A 816 -94.47 -47.88 13.79
CA LYS A 816 -94.37 -48.75 14.98
C LYS A 816 -92.96 -48.63 15.59
N ARG A 817 -92.82 -48.70 16.91
CA ARG A 817 -91.52 -48.72 17.62
C ARG A 817 -91.05 -50.16 17.89
N PRO A 818 -89.83 -50.57 17.47
CA PRO A 818 -89.16 -51.77 17.97
C PRO A 818 -88.63 -51.59 19.41
N LYS A 819 -88.16 -52.68 20.04
CA LYS A 819 -87.61 -52.71 21.41
C LYS A 819 -86.07 -52.80 21.43
N HIS A 820 -85.45 -52.48 22.57
CA HIS A 820 -84.04 -52.76 22.88
C HIS A 820 -83.71 -54.27 22.79
N ALA A 821 -82.47 -54.63 22.38
CA ALA A 821 -81.42 -55.09 23.32
C ALA A 821 -80.26 -55.87 22.63
N ASN A 822 -79.03 -55.55 23.06
CA ASN A 822 -77.84 -56.40 23.17
C ASN A 822 -77.16 -57.03 21.93
N GLY A 823 -75.89 -56.67 21.75
CA GLY A 823 -74.88 -57.33 20.91
C GLY A 823 -73.47 -56.84 21.32
N SER A 824 -72.50 -57.76 21.43
CA SER A 824 -71.16 -57.50 22.00
C SER A 824 -70.15 -56.87 21.02
N GLY A 825 -69.12 -56.20 21.55
CA GLY A 825 -67.92 -55.74 20.81
C GLY A 825 -66.90 -56.87 20.51
N PRO A 826 -65.57 -56.60 20.34
CA PRO A 826 -64.79 -55.41 20.71
C PRO A 826 -63.81 -54.84 19.63
N GLY A 827 -63.09 -53.74 19.92
CA GLY A 827 -61.95 -53.27 19.09
C GLY A 827 -61.34 -51.91 19.51
N ARG A 828 -60.01 -51.85 19.72
CA ARG A 828 -59.18 -50.68 20.19
C ARG A 828 -58.72 -49.79 18.99
N MET A 829 -58.57 -48.45 19.03
CA MET A 829 -57.71 -47.50 19.83
C MET A 829 -56.21 -47.46 19.41
N PRO A 830 -55.41 -46.36 19.62
CA PRO A 830 -55.60 -44.89 19.40
C PRO A 830 -54.29 -44.13 18.91
N LEU A 831 -54.13 -42.82 19.23
CA LEU A 831 -52.92 -41.93 19.26
C LEU A 831 -52.60 -41.11 17.98
N ASN A 832 -52.65 -39.77 18.02
CA ASN A 832 -51.59 -38.73 18.27
C ASN A 832 -50.99 -38.17 16.95
N GLY A 833 -50.51 -36.92 16.81
CA GLY A 833 -50.48 -35.74 17.71
C GLY A 833 -49.07 -35.33 18.16
N TYR A 834 -48.55 -34.17 17.69
CA TYR A 834 -47.64 -33.23 18.40
C TYR A 834 -47.25 -32.03 17.50
N ASP A 835 -47.06 -30.85 18.09
CA ASP A 835 -46.30 -29.73 17.52
C ASP A 835 -44.78 -29.95 17.70
N HIS A 836 -43.93 -29.24 16.94
CA HIS A 836 -42.72 -28.62 17.50
C HIS A 836 -42.03 -27.62 16.56
N ASN A 837 -41.65 -26.45 17.10
CA ASN A 837 -40.46 -25.70 16.66
C ASN A 837 -39.19 -26.49 17.10
N ASP A 838 -37.96 -26.30 16.62
CA ASP A 838 -37.30 -24.99 16.46
C ASP A 838 -36.00 -25.08 15.63
N THR A 839 -35.50 -23.91 15.22
CA THR A 839 -34.11 -23.55 14.84
C THR A 839 -33.20 -24.56 14.08
N ALA A 840 -32.67 -24.13 12.92
CA ALA A 840 -31.23 -23.84 12.77
C ALA A 840 -30.82 -23.41 11.34
N LEU A 841 -30.96 -22.12 11.00
CA LEU A 841 -29.92 -21.24 10.46
C LEU A 841 -30.44 -19.80 10.28
#